data_AF-A0A9P1IW64-F1
#
_entry.id   AF-A0A9P1IW64-F1
#
_cell.length_a   1.000
_cell.length_b   1.000
_cell.length_c   1.000
_cell.angle_alpha   90.00
_cell.angle_beta   90.00
_cell.angle_gamma   90.00
#
_symmetry.space_group_name_H-M   'P 1'
#
loop_
_entity.id
_entity.type
_entity.pdbx_description
1 polymer ?
#
loop_
_entity_poly.entity_id
_entity_poly.type
_entity_poly.pdbx_seq_one_letter_code
_entity_poly.pdbx_strand_id
1 'polypeptide(L)'
;MPRAFGFFNKFKDKCDKMELELNYDPTALTDFSKFSLYDPSILEMTVCRWSANVELRAADILNFLAGKGYRLANNETTNTTDEHVLMFKVVGRPEAIRIERECREAGGFMMGNVKLEVHPLIGTNGIRIQDTITMQRVRKDDRFRLSDTNALDLLLEVVRFTDPSKQEITRRSTIFICKVLESIFYKCEARIFGSFASDLRRQANSDVDISVLVKNEPENQNPQQDPYFRTIRSEQELWNSTTETIFLRPIHRNEFRAHSISFMINLIAKVLASVPMLKDHFTFRKIPEARTPIIMLKYAEDPHVDLNFDISFFNQQGVDKANLIELFMMRDASDCKFIRKCMLYFVQFGKSNRLLNGAYLDEKLTPKTGFNSYIFNHLVIHFVQNALDRKLVQQSADPAHRCAPYNFHDRFQSITHFFRDFFKHLATIDYGNMAIYNSFVLSKTTVAMCHSLKVTPMMILDPLDPTHNISSRVTPVALRHFNLLIRNGLLLMKQKDFQIQMLADTNKHAVEVIKKLRVEKINGNCLEIDLPHIIQTSADFCILLNQILRFDVSAEHEGTSEENLFNSTGVTFVIFGRAWIGRRTRRKQLMQNTENTSILAVELAVSRSFEFDYNEPVAVVRMTMAEVPQENGQKKSKIEVLQGNVNEIRDALHFLLDHFVLNNMTELSQLGIAHLTEMA
;
A
#
# COMPACT_ATOMS: atom_id res chain seq x y z
N MET A 1 31.31 -26.09 -0.81
CA MET A 1 30.78 -25.00 0.03
C MET A 1 30.27 -25.57 1.36
N PRO A 2 31.03 -25.53 2.47
CA PRO A 2 30.58 -26.06 3.77
C PRO A 2 30.31 -24.99 4.86
N ARG A 3 30.25 -23.69 4.55
CA ARG A 3 30.04 -22.62 5.55
C ARG A 3 28.58 -22.15 5.75
N ALA A 4 27.61 -22.71 5.02
CA ALA A 4 26.19 -22.37 5.15
C ALA A 4 25.44 -23.16 6.25
N PHE A 5 26.02 -24.25 6.76
CA PHE A 5 25.37 -25.10 7.77
C PHE A 5 25.50 -24.59 9.23
N GLY A 6 26.46 -23.71 9.51
CA GLY A 6 26.71 -23.22 10.88
C GLY A 6 25.68 -22.20 11.41
N PHE A 7 24.93 -21.54 10.51
CA PHE A 7 23.88 -20.58 10.90
C PHE A 7 22.56 -21.28 11.23
N PHE A 8 22.27 -22.43 10.60
CA PHE A 8 21.06 -23.22 10.81
C PHE A 8 20.99 -23.87 12.20
N ASN A 9 22.11 -24.39 12.72
CA ASN A 9 22.11 -25.03 14.04
C ASN A 9 22.02 -24.02 15.20
N LYS A 10 22.58 -22.80 15.04
CA LYS A 10 22.48 -21.75 16.07
C LYS A 10 21.10 -21.08 16.14
N PHE A 11 20.29 -21.16 15.09
CA PHE A 11 18.91 -20.66 15.10
C PHE A 11 17.94 -21.70 15.64
N LYS A 12 18.14 -22.98 15.30
CA LYS A 12 17.38 -24.11 15.85
C LYS A 12 17.53 -24.25 17.37
N ASP A 13 18.77 -24.16 17.89
CA ASP A 13 19.03 -24.17 19.35
C ASP A 13 18.38 -23.01 20.12
N LYS A 14 18.02 -21.92 19.42
CA LYS A 14 17.34 -20.75 20.01
C LYS A 14 15.82 -20.91 20.03
N CYS A 15 15.27 -21.64 19.07
CA CYS A 15 13.86 -22.05 19.04
C CYS A 15 13.58 -23.19 20.03
N ASP A 16 14.46 -24.20 20.09
CA ASP A 16 14.28 -25.38 20.96
C ASP A 16 14.45 -25.02 22.45
N LYS A 17 15.18 -23.94 22.78
CA LYS A 17 15.29 -23.40 24.15
C LYS A 17 14.11 -22.55 24.60
N MET A 18 13.19 -22.18 23.70
CA MET A 18 11.95 -21.46 24.07
C MET A 18 10.78 -22.40 24.38
N GLU A 19 10.95 -23.72 24.23
CA GLU A 19 9.89 -24.73 24.41
C GLU A 19 9.82 -25.39 25.80
N LEU A 20 10.66 -24.98 26.76
CA LEU A 20 10.62 -25.55 28.12
C LEU A 20 10.18 -24.51 29.15
N GLU A 21 8.86 -24.50 29.37
CA GLU A 21 8.13 -24.29 30.62
C GLU A 21 6.83 -23.55 30.32
N LEU A 22 5.78 -24.28 29.94
CA LEU A 22 4.39 -23.90 30.17
C LEU A 22 3.54 -25.16 29.95
N ASN A 23 3.28 -25.89 31.04
CA ASN A 23 2.22 -26.90 31.08
C ASN A 23 0.88 -26.18 30.84
N TYR A 24 0.21 -26.44 29.71
CA TYR A 24 -1.17 -26.02 29.52
C TYR A 24 -1.98 -26.96 28.60
N ASP A 25 -3.26 -27.06 28.97
CA ASP A 25 -4.35 -27.94 28.52
C ASP A 25 -4.71 -27.80 27.00
N PRO A 26 -4.86 -28.91 26.25
CA PRO A 26 -5.10 -28.89 24.80
C PRO A 26 -6.59 -28.86 24.46
N THR A 27 -7.21 -27.68 24.48
CA THR A 27 -8.51 -27.48 23.80
C THR A 27 -8.47 -26.27 22.87
N ALA A 28 -8.37 -26.59 21.57
CA ALA A 28 -8.75 -25.82 20.39
C ALA A 28 -8.28 -24.35 20.28
N LEU A 29 -7.09 -24.16 19.68
CA LEU A 29 -6.74 -23.12 18.70
C LEU A 29 -5.29 -23.38 18.26
N THR A 30 -5.06 -23.83 17.03
CA THR A 30 -3.69 -24.03 16.52
C THR A 30 -3.06 -22.69 16.16
N ASP A 31 -1.90 -22.45 16.76
CA ASP A 31 -1.07 -21.26 16.60
C ASP A 31 -0.50 -21.14 15.18
N PHE A 32 -0.77 -20.03 14.50
CA PHE A 32 -0.21 -19.75 13.17
C PHE A 32 1.32 -19.57 13.19
N SER A 33 1.95 -19.49 14.37
CA SER A 33 3.40 -19.50 14.56
C SER A 33 4.05 -20.85 14.25
N LYS A 34 3.27 -21.95 14.29
CA LYS A 34 3.75 -23.31 13.96
C LYS A 34 3.85 -23.56 12.45
N PHE A 35 3.20 -22.73 11.63
CA PHE A 35 3.30 -22.82 10.17
C PHE A 35 4.49 -22.00 9.68
N SER A 36 5.62 -22.67 9.52
CA SER A 36 6.74 -22.10 8.77
C SER A 36 6.36 -22.02 7.28
N LEU A 37 6.52 -20.84 6.65
CA LEU A 37 6.43 -20.72 5.19
C LEU A 37 7.46 -21.59 4.45
N TYR A 38 8.43 -22.14 5.19
CA TYR A 38 9.44 -23.07 4.70
C TYR A 38 9.08 -24.55 4.93
N ASP A 39 7.97 -24.84 5.60
CA ASP A 39 7.41 -26.20 5.66
C ASP A 39 6.66 -26.49 4.34
N PRO A 40 7.07 -27.51 3.55
CA PRO A 40 6.36 -27.94 2.35
C PRO A 40 4.85 -28.16 2.57
N SER A 41 4.44 -28.47 3.81
CA SER A 41 3.06 -28.70 4.19
C SER A 41 2.17 -27.44 4.09
N ILE A 42 2.73 -26.23 3.98
CA ILE A 42 1.94 -25.02 3.73
C ILE A 42 1.24 -25.04 2.37
N LEU A 43 1.76 -25.79 1.41
CA LEU A 43 1.13 -26.03 0.11
C LEU A 43 -0.11 -26.93 0.22
N GLU A 44 -0.34 -27.54 1.39
CA GLU A 44 -1.51 -28.35 1.72
C GLU A 44 -2.61 -27.53 2.40
N MET A 45 -2.35 -26.25 2.70
CA MET A 45 -3.33 -25.36 3.30
C MET A 45 -4.36 -24.91 2.27
N THR A 46 -5.62 -24.98 2.67
CA THR A 46 -6.80 -24.64 1.88
C THR A 46 -7.64 -23.64 2.65
N VAL A 47 -8.23 -22.71 1.92
CA VAL A 47 -9.12 -21.66 2.43
C VAL A 47 -10.52 -21.95 1.91
N CYS A 48 -11.50 -21.97 2.80
CA CYS A 48 -12.92 -21.99 2.49
C CYS A 48 -13.54 -20.66 2.93
N ARG A 49 -14.31 -20.00 2.06
CA ARG A 49 -15.02 -18.74 2.33
C ARG A 49 -16.51 -18.91 2.05
N TRP A 50 -17.33 -18.19 2.81
CA TRP A 50 -18.78 -18.17 2.60
C TRP A 50 -19.39 -16.80 2.92
N SER A 51 -20.70 -16.66 2.65
CA SER A 51 -21.40 -15.39 2.82
C SER A 51 -21.53 -14.97 4.29
N ALA A 52 -21.35 -13.66 4.52
CA ALA A 52 -21.26 -13.07 5.86
C ALA A 52 -22.55 -13.09 6.70
N ASN A 53 -23.62 -13.68 6.18
CA ASN A 53 -24.94 -13.66 6.82
C ASN A 53 -25.33 -15.03 7.39
N VAL A 54 -24.43 -16.03 7.29
CA VAL A 54 -24.70 -17.39 7.78
C VAL A 54 -23.51 -17.88 8.60
N GLU A 55 -23.73 -18.16 9.88
CA GLU A 55 -22.73 -18.83 10.71
C GLU A 55 -22.70 -20.32 10.36
N LEU A 56 -21.53 -20.81 9.96
CA LEU A 56 -21.28 -22.22 9.73
C LEU A 56 -20.18 -22.68 10.68
N ARG A 57 -20.36 -23.84 11.32
CA ARG A 57 -19.30 -24.41 12.15
C ARG A 57 -18.26 -25.07 11.24
N ALA A 58 -16.99 -24.93 11.60
CA ALA A 58 -15.89 -25.55 10.86
C ALA A 58 -16.10 -27.06 10.67
N ALA A 59 -16.56 -27.76 11.72
CA ALA A 59 -16.85 -29.19 11.66
C ALA A 59 -17.87 -29.54 10.57
N ASP A 60 -18.92 -28.72 10.39
CA ASP A 60 -19.96 -28.99 9.38
C ASP A 60 -19.40 -28.80 7.96
N ILE A 61 -18.56 -27.77 7.75
CA ILE A 61 -17.87 -27.54 6.47
C ILE A 61 -16.92 -28.70 6.15
N LEU A 62 -16.11 -29.13 7.14
CA LEU A 62 -15.15 -30.22 6.94
C LEU A 62 -15.85 -31.56 6.69
N ASN A 63 -16.93 -31.86 7.41
CA ASN A 63 -17.75 -33.06 7.16
C ASN A 63 -18.38 -33.02 5.77
N PHE A 64 -18.86 -31.86 5.32
CA PHE A 64 -19.38 -31.69 3.96
C PHE A 64 -18.32 -31.95 2.89
N LEU A 65 -17.10 -31.41 3.07
CA LEU A 65 -15.99 -31.62 2.14
C LEU A 65 -15.49 -33.09 2.16
N ALA A 66 -15.41 -33.71 3.33
CA ALA A 66 -15.11 -35.13 3.46
C ALA A 66 -16.18 -36.00 2.79
N GLY A 67 -17.47 -35.65 2.92
CA GLY A 67 -18.59 -36.31 2.25
C GLY A 67 -18.56 -36.19 0.72
N LYS A 68 -17.89 -35.17 0.18
CA LYS A 68 -17.55 -35.06 -1.26
C LYS A 68 -16.36 -35.92 -1.69
N GLY A 69 -15.71 -36.63 -0.76
CA GLY A 69 -14.58 -37.51 -1.04
C GLY A 69 -13.21 -36.83 -1.00
N TYR A 70 -13.10 -35.63 -0.42
CA TYR A 70 -11.83 -34.95 -0.24
C TYR A 70 -11.07 -35.45 0.99
N ARG A 71 -9.76 -35.61 0.85
CA ARG A 71 -8.88 -36.10 1.92
C ARG A 71 -8.38 -34.95 2.77
N LEU A 72 -8.96 -34.79 3.95
CA LEU A 72 -8.57 -33.77 4.93
C LEU A 72 -7.44 -34.32 5.83
N ALA A 73 -6.48 -33.48 6.21
CA ALA A 73 -5.45 -33.85 7.18
C ALA A 73 -6.01 -33.71 8.62
N ASN A 74 -5.65 -34.60 9.55
CA ASN A 74 -6.23 -34.63 10.90
C ASN A 74 -5.99 -33.34 11.71
N ASN A 75 -7.06 -32.83 12.34
CA ASN A 75 -7.17 -31.88 13.47
C ASN A 75 -6.49 -30.49 13.43
N GLU A 76 -5.74 -30.11 12.39
CA GLU A 76 -5.20 -28.74 12.30
C GLU A 76 -6.17 -27.81 11.55
N THR A 77 -7.07 -27.17 12.29
CA THR A 77 -7.98 -26.14 11.78
C THR A 77 -7.69 -24.81 12.47
N THR A 78 -7.41 -23.78 11.67
CA THR A 78 -7.40 -22.40 12.16
C THR A 78 -8.77 -21.82 11.86
N ASN A 79 -9.58 -21.72 12.92
CA ASN A 79 -10.94 -21.22 12.84
C ASN A 79 -10.93 -19.74 13.16
N THR A 80 -11.42 -18.91 12.26
CA THR A 80 -11.69 -17.49 12.54
C THR A 80 -13.19 -17.32 12.48
N THR A 81 -13.84 -17.48 13.63
CA THR A 81 -15.30 -17.41 13.80
C THR A 81 -15.90 -16.10 13.30
N ASP A 82 -15.10 -15.03 13.18
CA ASP A 82 -15.62 -13.68 12.93
C ASP A 82 -15.71 -13.25 11.45
N GLU A 83 -15.21 -14.04 10.49
CA GLU A 83 -15.09 -13.57 9.08
C GLU A 83 -15.56 -14.56 8.00
N HIS A 84 -16.34 -15.58 8.34
CA HIS A 84 -16.88 -16.53 7.37
C HIS A 84 -15.78 -17.15 6.48
N VAL A 85 -14.67 -17.48 7.13
CA VAL A 85 -13.49 -18.07 6.51
C VAL A 85 -12.93 -19.18 7.42
N LEU A 86 -12.57 -20.29 6.80
CA LEU A 86 -11.97 -21.45 7.44
C LEU A 86 -10.67 -21.78 6.71
N MET A 87 -9.57 -21.87 7.43
CA MET A 87 -8.30 -22.36 6.90
C MET A 87 -8.02 -23.74 7.48
N PHE A 88 -7.80 -24.73 6.60
CA PHE A 88 -7.65 -26.14 6.96
C PHE A 88 -6.63 -26.83 6.05
N LYS A 89 -6.09 -27.94 6.51
CA LYS A 89 -5.09 -28.72 5.79
C LYS A 89 -5.71 -29.93 5.09
N VAL A 90 -5.21 -30.26 3.90
CA VAL A 90 -5.62 -31.45 3.14
C VAL A 90 -4.45 -32.40 2.93
N VAL A 91 -4.69 -33.62 2.47
CA VAL A 91 -3.62 -34.61 2.28
C VAL A 91 -2.89 -34.34 0.96
N GLY A 92 -1.87 -33.49 1.05
CA GLY A 92 -1.01 -33.14 -0.07
C GLY A 92 -1.59 -32.06 -0.98
N ARG A 93 -0.69 -31.33 -1.64
CA ARG A 93 -1.03 -30.28 -2.59
C ARG A 93 -1.95 -30.71 -3.76
N PRO A 94 -1.80 -31.91 -4.37
CA PRO A 94 -2.70 -32.34 -5.45
C PRO A 94 -4.18 -32.35 -5.03
N GLU A 95 -4.44 -32.62 -3.75
CA GLU A 95 -5.77 -32.62 -3.17
C GLU A 95 -6.34 -31.18 -3.09
N ALA A 96 -5.53 -30.21 -2.64
CA ALA A 96 -5.93 -28.79 -2.58
C ALA A 96 -6.26 -28.23 -3.96
N ILE A 97 -5.45 -28.56 -4.97
CA ILE A 97 -5.69 -28.19 -6.37
C ILE A 97 -6.97 -28.86 -6.91
N ARG A 98 -7.20 -30.13 -6.58
CA ARG A 98 -8.41 -30.85 -7.00
C ARG A 98 -9.66 -30.18 -6.45
N ILE A 99 -9.68 -29.87 -5.15
CA ILE A 99 -10.79 -29.18 -4.48
C ILE A 99 -11.08 -27.85 -5.16
N GLU A 100 -10.05 -27.03 -5.41
CA GLU A 100 -10.21 -25.73 -6.06
C GLU A 100 -10.82 -25.87 -7.46
N ARG A 101 -10.30 -26.80 -8.27
CA ARG A 101 -10.78 -27.02 -9.64
C ARG A 101 -12.26 -27.39 -9.63
N GLU A 102 -12.64 -28.39 -8.84
CA GLU A 102 -14.04 -28.86 -8.78
C GLU A 102 -14.97 -27.81 -8.16
N CYS A 103 -14.50 -27.05 -7.16
CA CYS A 103 -15.25 -25.96 -6.57
C CYS A 103 -15.54 -24.88 -7.63
N ARG A 104 -14.54 -24.53 -8.42
CA ARG A 104 -14.64 -23.52 -9.47
C ARG A 104 -15.54 -23.96 -10.62
N GLU A 105 -15.41 -25.20 -11.09
CA GLU A 105 -16.25 -25.78 -12.15
C GLU A 105 -17.72 -25.80 -11.74
N ALA A 106 -18.01 -26.07 -10.46
CA ALA A 106 -19.35 -26.00 -9.91
C ALA A 106 -19.86 -24.57 -9.67
N GLY A 107 -19.02 -23.54 -9.86
CA GLY A 107 -19.35 -22.15 -9.52
C GLY A 107 -19.45 -21.91 -8.01
N GLY A 108 -18.80 -22.74 -7.19
CA GLY A 108 -18.90 -22.82 -5.74
C GLY A 108 -19.56 -24.12 -5.28
N PHE A 109 -19.23 -24.61 -4.08
CA PHE A 109 -19.94 -25.75 -3.50
C PHE A 109 -21.16 -25.29 -2.71
N MET A 110 -22.32 -25.87 -3.01
CA MET A 110 -23.54 -25.60 -2.27
C MET A 110 -23.62 -26.49 -1.03
N MET A 111 -23.67 -25.87 0.15
CA MET A 111 -23.98 -26.51 1.42
C MET A 111 -25.31 -25.93 1.92
N GLY A 112 -26.41 -26.64 1.65
CA GLY A 112 -27.75 -26.07 1.77
C GLY A 112 -27.91 -24.85 0.86
N ASN A 113 -28.28 -23.70 1.43
CA ASN A 113 -28.41 -22.43 0.71
C ASN A 113 -27.12 -21.57 0.73
N VAL A 114 -26.04 -22.08 1.31
CA VAL A 114 -24.77 -21.37 1.42
C VAL A 114 -23.84 -21.84 0.32
N LYS A 115 -23.29 -20.88 -0.43
CA LYS A 115 -22.22 -21.12 -1.38
C LYS A 115 -20.87 -21.03 -0.67
N LEU A 116 -20.10 -22.10 -0.75
CA LEU A 116 -18.71 -22.18 -0.30
C LEU A 116 -17.78 -21.95 -1.48
N GLU A 117 -16.78 -21.11 -1.30
CA GLU A 117 -15.66 -20.93 -2.22
C GLU A 117 -14.41 -21.51 -1.59
N VAL A 118 -13.79 -22.49 -2.26
CA VAL A 118 -12.67 -23.26 -1.69
C VAL A 118 -11.48 -23.22 -2.64
N HIS A 119 -10.31 -22.83 -2.13
CA HIS A 119 -9.07 -22.70 -2.91
C HIS A 119 -7.82 -22.93 -2.04
N PRO A 120 -6.68 -23.35 -2.60
CA PRO A 120 -5.42 -23.42 -1.85
C PRO A 120 -5.03 -22.04 -1.34
N LEU A 121 -4.48 -21.97 -0.11
CA LEU A 121 -3.96 -20.73 0.47
C LEU A 121 -2.90 -20.10 -0.45
N ILE A 122 -1.99 -20.94 -0.94
CA ILE A 122 -1.01 -20.59 -1.96
C ILE A 122 -1.52 -21.12 -3.29
N GLY A 123 -2.21 -20.26 -4.03
CA GLY A 123 -2.56 -20.55 -5.41
C GLY A 123 -1.38 -20.37 -6.36
N THR A 124 -1.57 -20.74 -7.63
CA THR A 124 -0.54 -20.69 -8.68
C THR A 124 0.09 -19.30 -8.84
N ASN A 125 -0.65 -18.23 -8.56
CA ASN A 125 -0.18 -16.85 -8.69
C ASN A 125 0.27 -16.20 -7.37
N GLY A 126 0.47 -17.00 -6.32
CA GLY A 126 0.74 -16.54 -4.96
C GLY A 126 -0.53 -16.45 -4.12
N ILE A 127 -0.42 -15.87 -2.92
CA ILE A 127 -1.53 -15.76 -1.99
C ILE A 127 -2.46 -14.61 -2.41
N ARG A 128 -3.78 -14.84 -2.36
CA ARG A 128 -4.78 -13.79 -2.64
C ARG A 128 -4.64 -12.62 -1.66
N ILE A 129 -4.96 -11.41 -2.10
CA ILE A 129 -4.93 -10.20 -1.28
C ILE A 129 -5.81 -10.38 -0.04
N GLN A 130 -7.03 -10.91 -0.22
CA GLN A 130 -7.96 -11.09 0.89
C GLN A 130 -7.45 -12.12 1.91
N ASP A 131 -6.81 -13.20 1.46
CA ASP A 131 -6.24 -14.21 2.34
C ASP A 131 -5.03 -13.66 3.10
N THR A 132 -4.21 -12.83 2.44
CA THR A 132 -3.12 -12.08 3.09
C THR A 132 -3.66 -11.17 4.20
N ILE A 133 -4.75 -10.45 3.95
CA ILE A 133 -5.41 -9.59 4.95
C ILE A 133 -5.98 -10.43 6.10
N THR A 134 -6.65 -11.54 5.80
CA THR A 134 -7.18 -12.45 6.83
C THR A 134 -6.05 -13.00 7.70
N MET A 135 -4.96 -13.51 7.12
CA MET A 135 -3.79 -14.00 7.87
C MET A 135 -3.19 -12.94 8.80
N GLN A 136 -3.17 -11.68 8.37
CA GLN A 136 -2.73 -10.56 9.19
C GLN A 136 -3.64 -10.30 10.41
N ARG A 137 -4.93 -10.64 10.33
CA ARG A 137 -5.92 -10.46 11.40
C ARG A 137 -6.00 -11.61 12.38
N VAL A 138 -5.90 -12.87 11.93
CA VAL A 138 -6.02 -14.07 12.81
C VAL A 138 -5.04 -14.02 13.98
N ARG A 139 -3.91 -13.32 13.81
CA ARG A 139 -2.86 -13.15 14.82
C ARG A 139 -3.18 -12.10 15.90
N LYS A 140 -4.42 -11.61 15.97
CA LYS A 140 -4.87 -10.60 16.95
C LYS A 140 -5.26 -11.20 18.31
N ASP A 141 -5.28 -12.52 18.44
CA ASP A 141 -5.59 -13.20 19.71
C ASP A 141 -4.53 -12.80 20.77
N ASP A 142 -4.98 -12.28 21.92
CA ASP A 142 -4.18 -11.46 22.87
C ASP A 142 -2.92 -12.16 23.45
N ARG A 143 -2.74 -13.46 23.18
CA ARG A 143 -1.60 -14.27 23.61
C ARG A 143 -0.35 -14.11 22.73
N PHE A 144 -0.46 -13.56 21.51
CA PHE A 144 0.66 -13.47 20.55
C PHE A 144 0.73 -12.13 19.80
N ARG A 145 0.97 -11.03 20.52
CA ARG A 145 1.29 -9.74 19.89
C ARG A 145 2.68 -9.79 19.23
N LEU A 146 2.71 -9.93 17.91
CA LEU A 146 3.95 -9.76 17.13
C LEU A 146 4.37 -8.29 17.13
N SER A 147 5.69 -8.06 17.18
CA SER A 147 6.23 -6.73 16.88
C SER A 147 5.90 -6.34 15.44
N ASP A 148 5.75 -5.04 15.16
CA ASP A 148 5.50 -4.53 13.80
C ASP A 148 6.55 -5.01 12.79
N THR A 149 7.80 -5.21 13.24
CA THR A 149 8.88 -5.73 12.38
C THR A 149 8.64 -7.19 12.01
N ASN A 150 8.26 -8.05 12.97
CA ASN A 150 8.01 -9.46 12.72
C ASN A 150 6.73 -9.66 11.88
N ALA A 151 5.70 -8.85 12.14
CA ALA A 151 4.48 -8.83 11.35
C ALA A 151 4.75 -8.43 9.89
N LEU A 152 5.62 -7.43 9.70
CA LEU A 152 6.04 -7.01 8.38
C LEU A 152 6.89 -8.09 7.69
N ASP A 153 7.85 -8.70 8.39
CA ASP A 153 8.71 -9.75 7.80
C ASP A 153 7.89 -10.93 7.30
N LEU A 154 6.94 -11.41 8.10
CA LEU A 154 6.02 -12.46 7.65
C LEU A 154 5.22 -12.03 6.43
N LEU A 155 4.64 -10.83 6.43
CA LEU A 155 3.89 -10.33 5.28
C LEU A 155 4.75 -10.33 4.02
N LEU A 156 6.00 -9.89 4.14
CA LEU A 156 6.95 -9.82 3.04
C LEU A 156 7.35 -11.20 2.53
N GLU A 157 7.43 -12.20 3.40
CA GLU A 157 7.61 -13.59 2.97
C GLU A 157 6.37 -14.11 2.23
N VAL A 158 5.17 -13.88 2.78
CA VAL A 158 3.88 -14.26 2.18
C VAL A 158 3.71 -13.71 0.76
N VAL A 159 3.93 -12.42 0.54
CA VAL A 159 3.71 -11.79 -0.78
C VAL A 159 4.78 -12.16 -1.82
N ARG A 160 5.93 -12.67 -1.37
CA ARG A 160 7.02 -13.15 -2.24
C ARG A 160 6.89 -14.64 -2.55
N PHE A 161 6.13 -15.39 -1.76
CA PHE A 161 5.96 -16.81 -1.96
C PHE A 161 5.36 -17.07 -3.34
N THR A 162 6.16 -17.67 -4.21
CA THR A 162 5.74 -18.04 -5.56
C THR A 162 5.62 -19.54 -5.63
N ASP A 163 4.60 -19.99 -6.32
CA ASP A 163 4.39 -21.39 -6.54
C ASP A 163 5.58 -22.08 -7.26
N PRO A 164 6.11 -23.21 -6.76
CA PRO A 164 7.23 -23.90 -7.40
C PRO A 164 6.99 -24.26 -8.88
N SER A 165 5.76 -24.63 -9.26
CA SER A 165 5.45 -24.96 -10.65
C SER A 165 5.51 -23.71 -11.54
N LYS A 166 4.95 -22.59 -11.06
CA LYS A 166 5.05 -21.29 -11.75
C LYS A 166 6.50 -20.81 -11.84
N GLN A 167 7.30 -20.98 -10.79
CA GLN A 167 8.71 -20.62 -10.80
C GLN A 167 9.47 -21.36 -11.91
N GLU A 168 9.25 -22.67 -12.05
CA GLU A 168 9.92 -23.47 -13.07
C GLU A 168 9.46 -23.09 -14.49
N ILE A 169 8.16 -22.89 -14.70
CA ILE A 169 7.61 -22.38 -15.97
C ILE A 169 8.24 -21.03 -16.31
N THR A 170 8.28 -20.10 -15.35
CA THR A 170 8.85 -18.76 -15.53
C THR A 170 10.33 -18.84 -15.89
N ARG A 171 11.11 -19.66 -15.17
CA ARG A 171 12.55 -19.84 -15.40
C ARG A 171 12.83 -20.40 -16.79
N ARG A 172 12.17 -21.50 -17.17
CA ARG A 172 12.34 -22.14 -18.49
C ARG A 172 11.96 -21.18 -19.62
N SER A 173 10.82 -20.52 -19.48
CA SER A 173 10.31 -19.55 -20.47
C SER A 173 11.25 -18.36 -20.63
N THR A 174 11.76 -17.80 -19.52
CA THR A 174 12.71 -16.68 -19.54
C THR A 174 13.97 -17.04 -20.29
N ILE A 175 14.60 -18.18 -19.97
CA ILE A 175 15.84 -18.64 -20.63
C ILE A 175 15.60 -18.81 -22.13
N PHE A 176 14.48 -19.43 -22.51
CA PHE A 176 14.18 -19.68 -23.91
C PHE A 176 13.91 -18.39 -24.68
N ILE A 177 13.05 -17.51 -24.16
CA ILE A 177 12.73 -16.22 -24.79
C ILE A 177 14.00 -15.38 -24.96
N CYS A 178 14.85 -15.30 -23.94
CA CYS A 178 16.11 -14.56 -24.03
C CYS A 178 17.01 -15.09 -25.15
N LYS A 179 17.19 -16.42 -25.25
CA LYS A 179 17.99 -17.03 -26.32
C LYS A 179 17.43 -16.75 -27.72
N VAL A 180 16.11 -16.80 -27.87
CA VAL A 180 15.47 -16.46 -29.15
C VAL A 180 15.73 -15.00 -29.50
N LEU A 181 15.55 -14.08 -28.56
CA LEU A 181 15.81 -12.64 -28.77
C LEU A 181 17.28 -12.38 -29.13
N GLU A 182 18.22 -13.03 -28.45
CA GLU A 182 19.66 -12.93 -28.74
C GLU A 182 20.04 -13.53 -30.10
N SER A 183 19.23 -14.46 -30.63
CA SER A 183 19.41 -14.99 -31.99
C SER A 183 18.83 -14.07 -33.07
N ILE A 184 17.85 -13.22 -32.72
CA ILE A 184 17.27 -12.22 -33.63
C ILE A 184 18.21 -11.03 -33.82
N PHE A 185 19.02 -10.68 -32.81
CA PHE A 185 19.80 -9.44 -32.80
C PHE A 185 21.31 -9.70 -32.72
N TYR A 186 22.05 -9.06 -33.63
CA TYR A 186 23.50 -9.21 -33.71
C TYR A 186 24.20 -8.55 -32.51
N LYS A 187 25.15 -9.26 -31.87
CA LYS A 187 25.94 -8.79 -30.70
C LYS A 187 25.07 -8.15 -29.61
N CYS A 188 23.87 -8.67 -29.40
CA CYS A 188 22.97 -8.19 -28.35
C CYS A 188 22.79 -9.23 -27.24
N GLU A 189 22.41 -8.77 -26.06
CA GLU A 189 21.97 -9.58 -24.92
C GLU A 189 20.53 -9.23 -24.53
N ALA A 190 19.78 -10.23 -24.07
CA ALA A 190 18.45 -10.02 -23.51
C ALA A 190 18.58 -9.85 -21.99
N ARG A 191 18.41 -8.61 -21.51
CA ARG A 191 18.58 -8.25 -20.10
C ARG A 191 17.22 -8.14 -19.41
N ILE A 192 17.03 -8.93 -18.35
CA ILE A 192 15.86 -8.85 -17.49
C ILE A 192 15.97 -7.59 -16.61
N PHE A 193 14.89 -6.84 -16.46
CA PHE A 193 14.81 -5.69 -15.56
C PHE A 193 13.47 -5.67 -14.80
N GLY A 194 13.09 -4.52 -14.23
CA GLY A 194 11.84 -4.40 -13.49
C GLY A 194 11.88 -5.08 -12.11
N SER A 195 10.72 -5.47 -11.58
CA SER A 195 10.64 -6.11 -10.26
C SER A 195 11.14 -7.54 -10.27
N PHE A 196 11.02 -8.27 -11.39
CA PHE A 196 11.44 -9.67 -11.47
C PHE A 196 12.95 -9.87 -11.47
N ALA A 197 13.73 -8.91 -11.99
CA ALA A 197 15.20 -9.04 -12.05
C ALA A 197 15.88 -9.15 -10.67
N SER A 198 15.23 -8.68 -9.61
CA SER A 198 15.83 -8.56 -8.28
C SER A 198 15.06 -9.36 -7.25
N ASP A 199 15.74 -10.27 -6.54
CA ASP A 199 15.14 -10.99 -5.41
C ASP A 199 14.72 -10.03 -4.28
N LEU A 200 15.28 -8.81 -4.24
CA LEU A 200 14.88 -7.79 -3.28
C LEU A 200 13.46 -7.26 -3.55
N ARG A 201 13.00 -7.29 -4.80
CA ARG A 201 11.78 -6.64 -5.28
C ARG A 201 10.73 -7.60 -5.85
N ARG A 202 11.16 -8.80 -6.28
CA ARG A 202 10.31 -9.81 -6.91
C ARG A 202 9.19 -10.22 -5.98
N GLN A 203 7.96 -10.16 -6.49
CA GLN A 203 6.75 -10.70 -5.87
C GLN A 203 6.23 -11.87 -6.71
N ALA A 204 5.37 -12.72 -6.13
CA ALA A 204 4.84 -13.92 -6.78
C ALA A 204 4.11 -13.68 -8.11
N ASN A 205 3.58 -12.47 -8.28
CA ASN A 205 2.83 -12.02 -9.44
C ASN A 205 3.56 -10.94 -10.25
N SER A 206 4.89 -10.84 -10.13
CA SER A 206 5.67 -9.93 -10.97
C SER A 206 5.70 -10.41 -12.41
N ASP A 207 5.39 -9.52 -13.34
CA ASP A 207 5.69 -9.71 -14.76
C ASP A 207 7.22 -9.72 -15.00
N VAL A 208 7.65 -10.28 -16.12
CA VAL A 208 9.06 -10.36 -16.49
C VAL A 208 9.37 -9.32 -17.58
N ASP A 209 9.99 -8.21 -17.19
CA ASP A 209 10.43 -7.19 -18.14
C ASP A 209 11.77 -7.57 -18.78
N ILE A 210 11.87 -7.56 -20.11
CA ILE A 210 13.09 -7.87 -20.87
C ILE A 210 13.44 -6.71 -21.79
N SER A 211 14.72 -6.31 -21.83
CA SER A 211 15.24 -5.39 -22.83
C SER A 211 16.35 -6.03 -23.64
N VAL A 212 16.28 -5.94 -24.96
CA VAL A 212 17.38 -6.34 -25.84
C VAL A 212 18.37 -5.17 -25.94
N LEU A 213 19.62 -5.38 -25.51
CA LEU A 213 20.67 -4.37 -25.44
C LEU A 213 21.90 -4.82 -26.22
N VAL A 214 22.74 -3.90 -26.67
CA VAL A 214 24.03 -4.24 -27.28
C VAL A 214 24.98 -4.73 -26.18
N LYS A 215 25.73 -5.81 -26.44
CA LYS A 215 26.76 -6.30 -25.51
C LYS A 215 27.87 -5.26 -25.35
N ASN A 216 28.27 -5.02 -24.11
CA ASN A 216 29.45 -4.21 -23.80
C ASN A 216 30.72 -5.06 -24.04
N GLU A 217 31.11 -5.27 -25.30
CA GLU A 217 32.41 -5.86 -25.64
C GLU A 217 33.47 -4.75 -25.79
N PRO A 218 34.74 -4.99 -25.40
CA PRO A 218 35.81 -4.01 -25.58
C PRO A 218 35.92 -3.60 -27.05
N GLU A 219 36.02 -2.30 -27.32
CA GLU A 219 36.24 -1.73 -28.64
C GLU A 219 37.61 -2.14 -29.22
N ASN A 220 37.76 -3.39 -29.64
CA ASN A 220 38.96 -3.89 -30.33
C ASN A 220 38.59 -4.66 -31.60
N GLN A 221 37.55 -4.20 -32.30
CA GLN A 221 37.25 -4.66 -33.66
C GLN A 221 37.00 -3.43 -34.54
N ASN A 222 37.87 -3.26 -35.53
CA ASN A 222 37.77 -2.23 -36.55
C ASN A 222 36.37 -2.33 -37.22
N PRO A 223 35.46 -1.35 -37.10
CA PRO A 223 34.06 -1.47 -37.54
C PRO A 223 33.92 -1.80 -39.03
N GLN A 224 34.95 -1.51 -39.82
CA GLN A 224 35.01 -1.80 -41.25
C GLN A 224 35.20 -3.29 -41.59
N GLN A 225 35.60 -4.12 -40.63
CA GLN A 225 35.76 -5.58 -40.79
C GLN A 225 34.54 -6.38 -40.32
N ASP A 226 33.53 -5.74 -39.73
CA ASP A 226 32.28 -6.42 -39.37
C ASP A 226 31.41 -6.57 -40.63
N PRO A 227 31.20 -7.80 -41.15
CA PRO A 227 30.46 -8.03 -42.39
C PRO A 227 29.00 -7.57 -42.32
N TYR A 228 28.46 -7.33 -41.12
CA TYR A 228 27.09 -6.86 -40.89
C TYR A 228 26.97 -5.33 -40.83
N PHE A 229 28.08 -4.59 -40.83
CA PHE A 229 28.07 -3.14 -40.68
C PHE A 229 27.52 -2.39 -41.91
N ARG A 230 27.61 -2.96 -43.13
CA ARG A 230 27.40 -2.21 -44.38
C ARG A 230 26.09 -2.46 -45.13
N THR A 231 25.26 -3.43 -44.76
CA THR A 231 24.04 -3.76 -45.53
C THR A 231 22.79 -3.77 -44.64
N ILE A 232 22.14 -2.60 -44.57
CA ILE A 232 20.77 -2.44 -44.06
C ILE A 232 19.81 -3.03 -45.10
N ARG A 233 19.05 -4.05 -44.73
CA ARG A 233 18.06 -4.67 -45.63
C ARG A 233 16.86 -3.74 -45.81
N SER A 234 16.19 -3.83 -46.95
CA SER A 234 14.93 -3.08 -47.14
C SER A 234 13.80 -3.67 -46.28
N GLU A 235 12.75 -2.89 -45.99
CA GLU A 235 11.58 -3.40 -45.27
C GLU A 235 10.95 -4.61 -45.99
N GLN A 236 10.97 -4.63 -47.34
CA GLN A 236 10.46 -5.76 -48.13
C GLN A 236 11.32 -7.01 -47.99
N GLU A 237 12.65 -6.87 -48.00
CA GLU A 237 13.59 -7.99 -47.78
C GLU A 237 13.43 -8.57 -46.36
N LEU A 238 13.37 -7.70 -45.34
CA LEU A 238 13.15 -8.10 -43.96
C LEU A 238 11.79 -8.79 -43.78
N TRP A 239 10.73 -8.22 -44.34
CA TRP A 239 9.39 -8.78 -44.20
C TRP A 239 9.26 -10.15 -44.88
N ASN A 240 9.93 -10.36 -46.00
CA ASN A 240 9.90 -11.63 -46.74
C ASN A 240 10.87 -12.68 -46.19
N SER A 241 11.78 -12.30 -45.28
CA SER A 241 12.73 -13.23 -44.66
C SER A 241 12.02 -14.28 -43.80
N THR A 242 12.48 -15.53 -43.86
CA THR A 242 12.06 -16.57 -42.92
C THR A 242 12.72 -16.35 -41.55
N THR A 243 12.15 -16.92 -40.50
CA THR A 243 12.78 -16.91 -39.16
C THR A 243 14.21 -17.46 -39.19
N GLU A 244 14.45 -18.54 -39.93
CA GLU A 244 15.80 -19.10 -40.12
C GLU A 244 16.76 -18.11 -40.79
N THR A 245 16.28 -17.38 -41.81
CA THR A 245 17.07 -16.34 -42.48
C THR A 245 17.44 -15.21 -41.52
N ILE A 246 16.52 -14.80 -40.64
CA ILE A 246 16.80 -13.80 -39.61
C ILE A 246 17.81 -14.33 -38.59
N PHE A 247 17.76 -15.61 -38.20
CA PHE A 247 18.75 -16.17 -37.27
C PHE A 247 20.15 -16.31 -37.90
N LEU A 248 20.24 -16.63 -39.20
CA LEU A 248 21.50 -16.68 -39.94
C LEU A 248 22.07 -15.29 -40.21
N ARG A 249 21.20 -14.30 -40.40
CA ARG A 249 21.56 -12.89 -40.57
C ARG A 249 20.82 -12.01 -39.55
N PRO A 250 21.27 -12.00 -38.28
CA PRO A 250 20.60 -11.26 -37.21
C PRO A 250 20.54 -9.75 -37.49
N ILE A 251 19.54 -9.10 -36.92
CA ILE A 251 19.28 -7.67 -37.07
C ILE A 251 20.32 -6.89 -36.27
N HIS A 252 21.05 -6.01 -36.95
CA HIS A 252 21.99 -5.10 -36.29
C HIS A 252 21.24 -3.90 -35.69
N ARG A 253 21.78 -3.27 -34.63
CA ARG A 253 21.18 -2.08 -34.01
C ARG A 253 20.93 -0.94 -35.00
N ASN A 254 21.85 -0.74 -35.94
CA ASN A 254 21.70 0.31 -36.96
C ASN A 254 20.58 -0.02 -37.96
N GLU A 255 20.41 -1.29 -38.32
CA GLU A 255 19.30 -1.75 -39.16
C GLU A 255 17.97 -1.53 -38.43
N PHE A 256 17.88 -1.90 -37.14
CA PHE A 256 16.68 -1.62 -36.34
C PHE A 256 16.31 -0.13 -36.31
N ARG A 257 17.32 0.76 -36.23
CA ARG A 257 17.11 2.22 -36.17
C ARG A 257 16.82 2.85 -37.53
N ALA A 258 17.09 2.15 -38.63
CA ALA A 258 16.86 2.65 -39.98
C ALA A 258 15.38 2.56 -40.40
N HIS A 259 14.58 1.73 -39.73
CA HIS A 259 13.17 1.51 -40.04
C HIS A 259 12.23 2.12 -39.01
N SER A 260 10.95 2.23 -39.36
CA SER A 260 9.94 2.68 -38.40
C SER A 260 9.79 1.68 -37.25
N ILE A 261 9.58 2.19 -36.03
CA ILE A 261 9.44 1.33 -34.84
C ILE A 261 8.24 0.39 -34.96
N SER A 262 7.15 0.85 -35.58
CA SER A 262 5.97 0.02 -35.83
C SER A 262 6.30 -1.15 -36.76
N PHE A 263 7.05 -0.91 -37.84
CA PHE A 263 7.53 -1.97 -38.72
C PHE A 263 8.39 -2.99 -37.96
N MET A 264 9.40 -2.53 -37.20
CA MET A 264 10.28 -3.42 -36.46
C MET A 264 9.54 -4.26 -35.42
N ILE A 265 8.61 -3.66 -34.66
CA ILE A 265 7.77 -4.38 -33.69
C ILE A 265 6.93 -5.45 -34.39
N ASN A 266 6.33 -5.15 -35.55
CA ASN A 266 5.57 -6.12 -36.32
C ASN A 266 6.45 -7.25 -36.88
N LEU A 267 7.63 -6.93 -37.39
CA LEU A 267 8.60 -7.90 -37.89
C LEU A 267 9.04 -8.86 -36.78
N ILE A 268 9.45 -8.32 -35.63
CA ILE A 268 9.92 -9.14 -34.51
C ILE A 268 8.78 -10.00 -33.97
N ALA A 269 7.57 -9.46 -33.84
CA ALA A 269 6.40 -10.24 -33.45
C ALA A 269 6.11 -11.38 -34.43
N LYS A 270 6.25 -11.14 -35.74
CA LYS A 270 6.12 -12.19 -36.77
C LYS A 270 7.17 -13.29 -36.59
N VAL A 271 8.44 -12.90 -36.36
CA VAL A 271 9.53 -13.85 -36.14
C VAL A 271 9.27 -14.70 -34.89
N LEU A 272 8.92 -14.06 -33.76
CA LEU A 272 8.60 -14.75 -32.51
C LEU A 272 7.40 -15.70 -32.65
N ALA A 273 6.32 -15.27 -33.31
CA ALA A 273 5.13 -16.09 -33.55
C ALA A 273 5.38 -17.27 -34.52
N SER A 274 6.51 -17.25 -35.24
CA SER A 274 6.92 -18.34 -36.13
C SER A 274 7.84 -19.36 -35.44
N VAL A 275 8.26 -19.12 -34.19
CA VAL A 275 9.02 -20.08 -33.38
C VAL A 275 8.03 -21.06 -32.73
N PRO A 276 8.06 -22.38 -33.03
CA PRO A 276 7.04 -23.34 -32.56
C PRO A 276 6.79 -23.27 -31.05
N MET A 277 7.85 -23.34 -30.24
CA MET A 277 7.71 -23.30 -28.77
C MET A 277 7.13 -21.97 -28.24
N LEU A 278 7.30 -20.83 -28.94
CA LEU A 278 6.63 -19.60 -28.51
C LEU A 278 5.18 -19.57 -28.97
N LYS A 279 4.92 -20.02 -30.21
CA LYS A 279 3.58 -20.08 -30.80
C LYS A 279 2.64 -20.98 -30.00
N ASP A 280 3.13 -22.14 -29.55
CA ASP A 280 2.31 -23.17 -28.91
C ASP A 280 2.00 -22.82 -27.45
N HIS A 281 2.86 -22.03 -26.79
CA HIS A 281 2.78 -21.75 -25.36
C HIS A 281 2.41 -20.30 -25.00
N PHE A 282 2.43 -19.36 -25.96
CA PHE A 282 2.21 -17.93 -25.69
C PHE A 282 1.25 -17.27 -26.68
N THR A 283 0.51 -16.29 -26.18
CA THR A 283 -0.21 -15.30 -26.99
C THR A 283 0.60 -14.01 -27.07
N PHE A 284 0.51 -13.33 -28.22
CA PHE A 284 1.29 -12.13 -28.51
C PHE A 284 0.40 -10.90 -28.59
N ARG A 285 0.81 -9.82 -27.93
CA ARG A 285 0.20 -8.50 -28.08
C ARG A 285 1.26 -7.46 -28.41
N LYS A 286 1.04 -6.72 -29.49
CA LYS A 286 1.92 -5.64 -29.95
C LYS A 286 1.41 -4.32 -29.38
N ILE A 287 2.30 -3.49 -28.86
CA ILE A 287 1.96 -2.15 -28.35
C ILE A 287 2.97 -1.13 -28.90
N PRO A 288 2.93 -0.83 -30.21
CA PRO A 288 3.84 0.13 -30.81
C PRO A 288 3.56 1.59 -30.41
N GLU A 289 2.35 1.90 -29.91
CA GLU A 289 1.95 3.26 -29.53
C GLU A 289 2.33 3.64 -28.10
N ALA A 290 2.92 2.72 -27.33
CA ALA A 290 3.43 3.04 -25.99
C ALA A 290 4.65 3.96 -26.09
N ARG A 291 4.87 4.81 -25.06
CA ARG A 291 6.07 5.67 -24.97
C ARG A 291 7.37 4.87 -25.16
N THR A 292 7.39 3.67 -24.60
CA THR A 292 8.37 2.63 -24.91
C THR A 292 7.62 1.51 -25.62
N PRO A 293 7.78 1.34 -26.94
CA PRO A 293 7.15 0.27 -27.69
C PRO A 293 7.56 -1.10 -27.17
N ILE A 294 6.58 -1.99 -27.01
CA ILE A 294 6.79 -3.34 -26.47
C ILE A 294 6.04 -4.42 -27.26
N ILE A 295 6.53 -5.65 -27.11
CA ILE A 295 5.80 -6.88 -27.44
C ILE A 295 5.54 -7.61 -26.13
N MET A 296 4.27 -7.82 -25.81
CA MET A 296 3.87 -8.62 -24.65
C MET A 296 3.65 -10.07 -25.07
N LEU A 297 4.28 -11.01 -24.35
CA LEU A 297 3.99 -12.45 -24.44
C LEU A 297 3.24 -12.86 -23.18
N LYS A 298 2.03 -13.39 -23.33
CA LYS A 298 1.25 -13.94 -22.23
C LYS A 298 1.22 -15.45 -22.34
N TYR A 299 1.62 -16.14 -21.27
CA TYR A 299 1.57 -17.60 -21.21
C TYR A 299 0.13 -18.10 -21.40
N ALA A 300 -0.04 -19.09 -22.26
CA ALA A 300 -1.33 -19.52 -22.78
C ALA A 300 -1.63 -21.01 -22.56
N GLU A 301 -0.61 -21.82 -22.26
CA GLU A 301 -0.75 -23.26 -22.03
C GLU A 301 -1.61 -23.58 -20.80
N ASP A 302 -1.48 -22.78 -19.73
CA ASP A 302 -2.38 -22.81 -18.57
C ASP A 302 -3.00 -21.42 -18.34
N PRO A 303 -4.31 -21.23 -18.55
CA PRO A 303 -4.98 -19.94 -18.36
C PRO A 303 -5.00 -19.48 -16.89
N HIS A 304 -4.64 -20.33 -15.94
CA HIS A 304 -4.57 -20.02 -14.52
C HIS A 304 -3.19 -19.50 -14.08
N VAL A 305 -2.17 -19.61 -14.92
CA VAL A 305 -0.85 -19.02 -14.67
C VAL A 305 -0.82 -17.59 -15.21
N ASP A 306 -0.85 -16.59 -14.33
CA ASP A 306 -0.66 -15.18 -14.69
C ASP A 306 0.84 -14.90 -14.84
N LEU A 307 1.36 -15.15 -16.05
CA LEU A 307 2.74 -14.91 -16.43
C LEU A 307 2.79 -14.12 -17.75
N ASN A 308 3.32 -12.90 -17.66
CA ASN A 308 3.51 -12.02 -18.80
C ASN A 308 4.98 -11.63 -18.93
N PHE A 309 5.43 -11.49 -20.17
CA PHE A 309 6.75 -10.97 -20.53
C PHE A 309 6.58 -9.69 -21.34
N ASP A 310 7.14 -8.59 -20.86
CA ASP A 310 7.12 -7.31 -21.56
C ASP A 310 8.49 -7.08 -22.22
N ILE A 311 8.56 -7.25 -23.54
CA ILE A 311 9.81 -7.18 -24.31
C ILE A 311 9.94 -5.80 -24.94
N SER A 312 11.01 -5.11 -24.57
CA SER A 312 11.43 -3.82 -25.14
C SER A 312 12.77 -3.94 -25.88
N PHE A 313 13.05 -3.00 -26.77
CA PHE A 313 14.25 -3.04 -27.62
C PHE A 313 15.09 -1.78 -27.41
N PHE A 314 16.38 -1.98 -27.12
CA PHE A 314 17.37 -0.93 -26.88
C PHE A 314 16.97 0.08 -25.78
N ASN A 315 16.23 -0.39 -24.77
CA ASN A 315 15.71 0.43 -23.67
C ASN A 315 16.63 0.42 -22.45
N GLN A 316 17.85 0.94 -22.61
CA GLN A 316 18.82 1.06 -21.52
C GLN A 316 18.25 1.88 -20.35
N GLN A 317 17.43 2.90 -20.65
CA GLN A 317 16.84 3.77 -19.65
C GLN A 317 15.88 3.02 -18.71
N GLY A 318 15.11 2.06 -19.21
CA GLY A 318 14.25 1.20 -18.38
C GLY A 318 15.04 0.33 -17.41
N VAL A 319 16.16 -0.24 -17.88
CA VAL A 319 17.09 -1.01 -17.05
C VAL A 319 17.71 -0.14 -15.96
N ASP A 320 18.18 1.04 -16.33
CA ASP A 320 18.79 2.01 -15.43
C ASP A 320 17.83 2.48 -14.31
N LYS A 321 16.56 2.72 -14.67
CA LYS A 321 15.49 3.08 -13.72
C LYS A 321 15.23 1.95 -12.72
N ALA A 322 15.20 0.69 -13.18
CA ALA A 322 15.06 -0.46 -12.30
C ALA A 322 16.26 -0.62 -11.37
N ASN A 323 17.48 -0.44 -11.89
CA ASN A 323 18.72 -0.51 -11.12
C ASN A 323 18.80 0.58 -10.05
N LEU A 324 18.30 1.79 -10.30
CA LEU A 324 18.27 2.87 -9.31
C LEU A 324 17.48 2.48 -8.05
N ILE A 325 16.31 1.87 -8.21
CA ILE A 325 15.47 1.44 -7.08
C ILE A 325 16.19 0.37 -6.25
N GLU A 326 16.80 -0.60 -6.93
CA GLU A 326 17.57 -1.66 -6.28
C GLU A 326 18.79 -1.11 -5.56
N LEU A 327 19.54 -0.21 -6.21
CA LEU A 327 20.66 0.46 -5.59
C LEU A 327 20.23 1.26 -4.36
N PHE A 328 19.08 1.94 -4.42
CA PHE A 328 18.53 2.65 -3.25
C PHE A 328 18.30 1.72 -2.07
N MET A 329 17.68 0.55 -2.30
CA MET A 329 17.46 -0.46 -1.26
C MET A 329 18.77 -1.03 -0.69
N MET A 330 19.77 -1.27 -1.54
CA MET A 330 21.06 -1.84 -1.12
C MET A 330 21.91 -0.86 -0.31
N ARG A 331 21.77 0.45 -0.59
CA ARG A 331 22.54 1.54 0.02
C ARG A 331 22.08 1.93 1.43
N ASP A 332 20.91 1.47 1.87
CA ASP A 332 20.50 1.53 3.28
C ASP A 332 21.42 0.65 4.14
N ALA A 333 22.18 1.24 5.05
CA ALA A 333 23.16 0.56 5.88
C ALA A 333 22.56 -0.12 7.13
N SER A 334 21.25 -0.01 7.37
CA SER A 334 20.61 -0.65 8.52
C SER A 334 20.72 -2.19 8.48
N ASP A 335 20.83 -2.81 9.66
CA ASP A 335 21.11 -4.25 9.84
C ASP A 335 20.09 -5.19 9.16
N CYS A 336 18.89 -4.68 8.85
CA CYS A 336 17.82 -5.42 8.19
C CYS A 336 17.39 -4.82 6.84
N LYS A 337 18.12 -3.83 6.31
CA LYS A 337 17.72 -3.07 5.11
C LYS A 337 16.27 -2.60 5.20
N PHE A 338 15.92 -1.89 6.29
CA PHE A 338 14.54 -1.53 6.62
C PHE A 338 13.81 -0.85 5.46
N ILE A 339 14.51 -0.06 4.64
CA ILE A 339 13.87 0.61 3.51
C ILE A 339 13.26 -0.37 2.50
N ARG A 340 13.91 -1.52 2.28
CA ARG A 340 13.39 -2.58 1.40
C ARG A 340 12.04 -3.04 1.91
N LYS A 341 11.93 -3.27 3.22
CA LYS A 341 10.71 -3.73 3.86
C LYS A 341 9.58 -2.71 3.69
N CYS A 342 9.89 -1.43 3.90
CA CYS A 342 8.93 -0.34 3.71
C CYS A 342 8.44 -0.20 2.26
N MET A 343 9.35 -0.26 1.28
CA MET A 343 8.99 -0.15 -0.14
C MET A 343 8.10 -1.30 -0.60
N LEU A 344 8.43 -2.54 -0.22
CA LEU A 344 7.59 -3.70 -0.51
C LEU A 344 6.22 -3.59 0.18
N TYR A 345 6.20 -3.15 1.44
CA TYR A 345 4.96 -2.91 2.17
C TYR A 345 4.03 -1.94 1.44
N PHE A 346 4.54 -0.80 0.95
CA PHE A 346 3.67 0.19 0.30
C PHE A 346 3.09 -0.29 -1.04
N VAL A 347 3.77 -1.20 -1.73
CA VAL A 347 3.18 -1.90 -2.87
C VAL A 347 2.03 -2.80 -2.40
N GLN A 348 2.20 -3.55 -1.31
CA GLN A 348 1.12 -4.37 -0.75
C GLN A 348 -0.03 -3.53 -0.19
N PHE A 349 0.25 -2.43 0.49
CA PHE A 349 -0.73 -1.44 0.93
C PHE A 349 -1.57 -0.92 -0.25
N GLY A 350 -0.93 -0.61 -1.37
CA GLY A 350 -1.63 -0.22 -2.60
C GLY A 350 -2.54 -1.31 -3.13
N LYS A 351 -2.14 -2.58 -3.08
CA LYS A 351 -2.97 -3.73 -3.48
C LYS A 351 -4.17 -3.91 -2.54
N SER A 352 -3.93 -4.05 -1.24
CA SER A 352 -4.97 -4.29 -0.23
C SER A 352 -6.01 -3.17 -0.17
N ASN A 353 -5.60 -1.92 -0.40
CA ASN A 353 -6.51 -0.77 -0.40
C ASN A 353 -7.03 -0.39 -1.80
N ARG A 354 -6.99 -1.30 -2.78
CA ARG A 354 -7.59 -1.11 -4.13
C ARG A 354 -7.02 0.10 -4.91
N LEU A 355 -5.75 0.42 -4.73
CA LEU A 355 -5.00 1.33 -5.60
C LEU A 355 -4.26 0.57 -6.70
N LEU A 356 -3.84 -0.66 -6.45
CA LEU A 356 -3.15 -1.55 -7.40
C LEU A 356 -3.98 -2.80 -7.65
N ASN A 357 -3.83 -3.39 -8.83
CA ASN A 357 -4.44 -4.68 -9.16
C ASN A 357 -3.82 -5.81 -8.34
N GLY A 358 -4.64 -6.79 -7.98
CA GLY A 358 -4.16 -8.09 -7.52
C GLY A 358 -3.76 -9.03 -8.65
N ALA A 359 -3.39 -10.25 -8.27
CA ALA A 359 -2.96 -11.29 -9.18
C ALA A 359 -4.16 -11.99 -9.82
N TYR A 360 -5.25 -12.16 -9.08
CA TYR A 360 -6.42 -12.91 -9.50
C TYR A 360 -7.44 -12.02 -10.23
N LEU A 361 -8.33 -12.64 -11.02
CA LEU A 361 -9.28 -11.94 -11.88
C LEU A 361 -10.25 -11.06 -11.07
N ASP A 362 -10.74 -11.58 -9.95
CA ASP A 362 -11.60 -10.91 -8.97
C ASP A 362 -10.90 -9.76 -8.22
N GLU A 363 -9.56 -9.70 -8.30
CA GLU A 363 -8.75 -8.63 -7.70
C GLU A 363 -8.33 -7.55 -8.72
N LYS A 364 -8.71 -7.69 -10.00
CA LYS A 364 -8.40 -6.68 -11.02
C LYS A 364 -9.37 -5.49 -10.88
N LEU A 365 -8.82 -4.28 -10.83
CA LEU A 365 -9.59 -3.05 -10.64
C LEU A 365 -10.28 -2.61 -11.93
N THR A 366 -11.59 -2.43 -11.85
CA THR A 366 -12.42 -1.85 -12.92
C THR A 366 -13.30 -0.74 -12.32
N PRO A 367 -13.06 0.56 -12.62
CA PRO A 367 -12.05 1.08 -13.54
C PRO A 367 -10.61 1.06 -12.99
N LYS A 368 -9.62 1.12 -13.89
CA LYS A 368 -8.20 1.22 -13.51
C LYS A 368 -7.89 2.55 -12.83
N THR A 369 -7.06 2.52 -11.80
CA THR A 369 -6.65 3.70 -11.00
C THR A 369 -5.51 4.50 -11.62
N GLY A 370 -4.66 3.83 -12.42
CA GLY A 370 -3.44 4.40 -12.99
C GLY A 370 -2.22 4.39 -12.07
N PHE A 371 -2.36 3.93 -10.82
CA PHE A 371 -1.23 3.67 -9.93
C PHE A 371 -0.44 2.43 -10.39
N ASN A 372 0.86 2.42 -10.10
CA ASN A 372 1.76 1.28 -10.29
C ASN A 372 2.78 1.23 -9.14
N SER A 373 3.51 0.13 -9.00
CA SER A 373 4.51 -0.04 -7.93
C SER A 373 5.66 0.97 -8.03
N TYR A 374 6.01 1.40 -9.24
CA TYR A 374 7.05 2.40 -9.49
C TYR A 374 6.72 3.76 -8.85
N ILE A 375 5.45 4.18 -8.86
CA ILE A 375 4.97 5.37 -8.16
C ILE A 375 5.23 5.28 -6.65
N PHE A 376 4.83 4.18 -6.00
CA PHE A 376 5.04 4.00 -4.55
C PHE A 376 6.52 3.98 -4.18
N ASN A 377 7.35 3.30 -4.98
CA ASN A 377 8.80 3.28 -4.78
C ASN A 377 9.40 4.70 -4.83
N HIS A 378 8.98 5.53 -5.79
CA HIS A 378 9.45 6.91 -5.91
C HIS A 378 8.91 7.85 -4.84
N LEU A 379 7.70 7.64 -4.32
CA LEU A 379 7.21 8.36 -3.15
C LEU A 379 8.10 8.10 -1.92
N VAL A 380 8.51 6.84 -1.72
CA VAL A 380 9.43 6.47 -0.63
C VAL A 380 10.81 7.09 -0.82
N ILE A 381 11.39 7.00 -2.04
CA ILE A 381 12.69 7.61 -2.36
C ILE A 381 12.64 9.13 -2.14
N HIS A 382 11.58 9.79 -2.59
CA HIS A 382 11.37 11.23 -2.36
C HIS A 382 11.33 11.55 -0.87
N PHE A 383 10.53 10.82 -0.09
CA PHE A 383 10.38 11.07 1.33
C PHE A 383 11.69 10.89 2.10
N VAL A 384 12.42 9.79 1.87
CA VAL A 384 13.67 9.52 2.59
C VAL A 384 14.71 10.62 2.34
N GLN A 385 14.81 11.12 1.09
CA GLN A 385 15.71 12.22 0.78
C GLN A 385 15.31 13.52 1.51
N ASN A 386 14.02 13.80 1.65
CA ASN A 386 13.53 14.95 2.40
C ASN A 386 13.75 14.78 3.92
N ALA A 387 13.43 13.61 4.45
CA ALA A 387 13.51 13.34 5.88
C ALA A 387 14.95 13.31 6.40
N LEU A 388 15.92 12.95 5.55
CA LEU A 388 17.35 13.01 5.85
C LEU A 388 17.99 14.35 5.45
N ASP A 389 17.22 15.28 4.89
CA ASP A 389 17.70 16.54 4.32
C ASP A 389 18.95 16.37 3.43
N ARG A 390 18.90 15.34 2.57
CA ARG A 390 20.07 14.91 1.79
C ARG A 390 19.66 14.42 0.41
N LYS A 391 20.35 14.92 -0.61
CA LYS A 391 20.26 14.41 -1.98
C LYS A 391 20.99 13.07 -2.10
N LEU A 392 20.24 11.98 -1.97
CA LEU A 392 20.77 10.62 -2.10
C LEU A 392 20.89 10.19 -3.55
N VAL A 393 19.93 10.58 -4.40
CA VAL A 393 19.88 10.22 -5.82
C VAL A 393 20.65 11.23 -6.67
N GLN A 394 21.72 10.75 -7.30
CA GLN A 394 22.61 11.51 -8.18
C GLN A 394 22.36 11.11 -9.63
N GLN A 395 21.53 11.89 -10.32
CA GLN A 395 21.01 11.56 -11.65
C GLN A 395 22.11 11.43 -12.73
N SER A 396 23.17 12.24 -12.61
CA SER A 396 24.29 12.31 -13.55
C SER A 396 25.44 11.36 -13.23
N ALA A 397 25.39 10.65 -12.10
CA ALA A 397 26.45 9.72 -11.72
C ALA A 397 26.37 8.41 -12.53
N ASP A 398 27.49 7.68 -12.55
CA ASP A 398 27.55 6.33 -13.12
C ASP A 398 26.50 5.42 -12.48
N PRO A 399 25.88 4.49 -13.23
CA PRO A 399 24.79 3.64 -12.73
C PRO A 399 25.02 3.01 -11.35
N ALA A 400 26.25 2.56 -11.05
CA ALA A 400 26.62 1.95 -9.76
C ALA A 400 26.71 2.94 -8.58
N HIS A 401 26.85 4.23 -8.88
CA HIS A 401 27.07 5.33 -7.93
C HIS A 401 25.90 6.33 -7.87
N ARG A 402 24.80 6.07 -8.60
CA ARG A 402 23.61 6.95 -8.63
C ARG A 402 22.87 7.10 -7.30
N CYS A 403 23.21 6.31 -6.28
CA CYS A 403 22.66 6.44 -4.95
C CYS A 403 23.78 6.44 -3.90
N ALA A 404 23.82 7.49 -3.08
CA ALA A 404 24.73 7.60 -1.95
C ALA A 404 24.31 6.66 -0.79
N PRO A 405 25.26 6.12 0.00
CA PRO A 405 24.93 5.35 1.20
C PRO A 405 24.26 6.21 2.26
N TYR A 406 23.31 5.62 2.98
CA TYR A 406 22.58 6.24 4.10
C TYR A 406 22.17 5.16 5.10
N ASN A 407 21.81 5.52 6.33
CA ASN A 407 21.27 4.55 7.29
C ASN A 407 19.84 4.96 7.68
N PHE A 408 18.89 4.02 7.58
CA PHE A 408 17.51 4.23 8.01
C PHE A 408 17.41 4.74 9.46
N HIS A 409 18.27 4.23 10.36
CA HIS A 409 18.26 4.58 11.78
C HIS A 409 18.84 5.97 12.09
N ASP A 410 19.45 6.65 11.12
CA ASP A 410 19.89 8.05 11.29
C ASP A 410 18.70 8.98 11.58
N ARG A 411 17.51 8.64 11.06
CA ARG A 411 16.28 9.43 11.23
C ARG A 411 15.14 8.67 11.89
N PHE A 412 15.02 7.37 11.64
CA PHE A 412 13.82 6.61 12.01
C PHE A 412 14.13 5.58 13.09
N GLN A 413 13.49 5.77 14.25
CA GLN A 413 13.60 4.85 15.40
C GLN A 413 12.95 3.49 15.14
N SER A 414 11.90 3.44 14.31
CA SER A 414 11.15 2.21 14.01
C SER A 414 10.40 2.32 12.67
N ILE A 415 9.89 1.19 12.16
CA ILE A 415 9.01 1.17 10.97
C ILE A 415 7.76 2.02 11.20
N THR A 416 7.16 1.93 12.37
CA THR A 416 5.93 2.68 12.71
C THR A 416 6.19 4.18 12.78
N HIS A 417 7.36 4.58 13.30
CA HIS A 417 7.81 5.97 13.20
C HIS A 417 7.97 6.40 11.73
N PHE A 418 8.63 5.59 10.91
CA PHE A 418 8.77 5.86 9.47
C PHE A 418 7.42 6.01 8.76
N PHE A 419 6.45 5.11 9.00
CA PHE A 419 5.12 5.17 8.36
C PHE A 419 4.33 6.40 8.79
N ARG A 420 4.39 6.75 10.07
CA ARG A 420 3.74 7.95 10.60
C ARG A 420 4.27 9.20 9.92
N ASP A 421 5.60 9.34 9.85
CA ASP A 421 6.23 10.51 9.25
C ASP A 421 6.03 10.53 7.73
N PHE A 422 6.05 9.36 7.07
CA PHE A 422 5.76 9.23 5.65
C PHE A 422 4.35 9.69 5.32
N PHE A 423 3.32 9.20 6.02
CA PHE A 423 1.95 9.64 5.79
C PHE A 423 1.73 11.11 6.16
N LYS A 424 2.39 11.62 7.22
CA LYS A 424 2.37 13.06 7.53
C LYS A 424 2.92 13.86 6.36
N HIS A 425 4.09 13.48 5.84
CA HIS A 425 4.74 14.12 4.68
C HIS A 425 3.81 14.11 3.47
N LEU A 426 3.30 12.94 3.08
CA LEU A 426 2.39 12.82 1.95
C LEU A 426 1.11 13.65 2.10
N ALA A 427 0.58 13.81 3.32
CA ALA A 427 -0.58 14.64 3.59
C ALA A 427 -0.32 16.15 3.44
N THR A 428 0.94 16.58 3.57
CA THR A 428 1.31 18.01 3.40
C THR A 428 1.34 18.43 1.93
N ILE A 429 1.58 17.50 1.01
CA ILE A 429 1.73 17.79 -0.42
C ILE A 429 0.39 18.20 -1.02
N ASP A 430 0.36 19.39 -1.63
CA ASP A 430 -0.77 19.83 -2.44
C ASP A 430 -0.67 19.23 -3.85
N TYR A 431 -1.12 17.98 -4.00
CA TYR A 431 -1.13 17.31 -5.30
C TYR A 431 -1.96 18.03 -6.36
N GLY A 432 -2.81 19.01 -6.01
CA GLY A 432 -3.52 19.82 -7.01
C GLY A 432 -2.57 20.72 -7.79
N ASN A 433 -1.66 21.38 -7.07
CA ASN A 433 -0.80 22.44 -7.61
C ASN A 433 0.69 22.07 -7.69
N MET A 434 1.12 21.04 -6.95
CA MET A 434 2.52 20.66 -6.83
C MET A 434 2.84 19.35 -7.56
N ALA A 435 4.08 19.28 -8.05
CA ALA A 435 4.72 18.12 -8.65
C ALA A 435 5.91 17.69 -7.78
N ILE A 436 6.14 16.38 -7.70
CA ILE A 436 7.31 15.81 -7.04
C ILE A 436 8.39 15.57 -8.09
N TYR A 437 9.59 16.10 -7.84
CA TYR A 437 10.77 15.83 -8.65
C TYR A 437 11.99 15.59 -7.76
N ASN A 438 12.45 14.34 -7.72
CA ASN A 438 13.55 13.91 -6.86
C ASN A 438 13.27 14.28 -5.38
N SER A 439 14.13 15.06 -4.71
CA SER A 439 13.89 15.56 -3.35
C SER A 439 12.97 16.79 -3.30
N PHE A 440 12.60 17.40 -4.43
CA PHE A 440 11.89 18.67 -4.44
C PHE A 440 10.39 18.52 -4.69
N VAL A 441 9.64 19.47 -4.14
CA VAL A 441 8.22 19.71 -4.45
C VAL A 441 8.13 21.06 -5.16
N LEU A 442 7.72 21.05 -6.41
CA LEU A 442 7.74 22.21 -7.31
C LEU A 442 6.34 22.50 -7.84
N SER A 443 6.07 23.72 -8.31
CA SER A 443 4.81 24.02 -9.00
C SER A 443 4.65 23.17 -10.27
N LYS A 444 3.46 22.61 -10.48
CA LYS A 444 3.13 21.86 -11.70
C LYS A 444 3.27 22.70 -12.95
N THR A 445 2.91 23.98 -12.91
CA THR A 445 3.00 24.88 -14.07
C THR A 445 4.45 25.06 -14.50
N THR A 446 5.35 25.28 -13.55
CA THR A 446 6.79 25.38 -13.80
C THR A 446 7.35 24.10 -14.40
N VAL A 447 7.04 22.95 -13.80
CA VAL A 447 7.49 21.64 -14.29
C VAL A 447 6.94 21.32 -15.68
N ALA A 448 5.66 21.60 -15.91
CA ALA A 448 5.00 21.39 -17.18
C ALA A 448 5.63 22.22 -18.31
N MET A 449 5.94 23.49 -18.03
CA MET A 449 6.61 24.38 -18.99
C MET A 449 8.06 23.92 -19.26
N CYS A 450 8.84 23.63 -18.23
CA CYS A 450 10.27 23.28 -18.38
C CYS A 450 10.51 21.96 -19.12
N HIS A 451 9.56 21.01 -19.03
CA HIS A 451 9.72 19.66 -19.59
C HIS A 451 8.67 19.30 -20.64
N SER A 452 7.89 20.29 -21.11
CA SER A 452 6.82 20.13 -22.11
C SER A 452 5.81 19.02 -21.75
N LEU A 453 5.45 18.94 -20.47
CA LEU A 453 4.54 17.93 -19.92
C LEU A 453 3.12 18.46 -19.84
N LYS A 454 2.13 17.56 -19.98
CA LYS A 454 0.74 17.89 -19.64
C LYS A 454 0.55 17.88 -18.12
N VAL A 455 -0.19 18.85 -17.61
CA VAL A 455 -0.62 18.88 -16.21
C VAL A 455 -1.63 17.76 -15.97
N THR A 456 -1.35 16.90 -14.98
CA THR A 456 -2.21 15.76 -14.61
C THR A 456 -2.60 15.84 -13.14
N PRO A 457 -3.59 15.06 -12.66
CA PRO A 457 -4.05 15.10 -11.27
C PRO A 457 -2.91 14.91 -10.27
N MET A 458 -2.02 13.96 -10.53
CA MET A 458 -0.78 13.74 -9.78
C MET A 458 0.40 13.87 -10.74
N MET A 459 1.46 14.58 -10.34
CA MET A 459 2.69 14.70 -11.11
C MET A 459 3.88 14.26 -10.27
N ILE A 460 4.46 13.12 -10.61
CA ILE A 460 5.75 12.65 -10.09
C ILE A 460 6.64 12.47 -11.31
N LEU A 461 7.77 13.15 -11.35
CA LEU A 461 8.73 13.02 -12.43
C LEU A 461 9.69 11.88 -12.15
N ASP A 462 10.06 11.17 -13.20
CA ASP A 462 11.10 10.17 -13.15
C ASP A 462 12.47 10.84 -12.88
N PRO A 463 13.26 10.36 -11.90
CA PRO A 463 14.53 10.98 -11.58
C PRO A 463 15.57 10.83 -12.70
N LEU A 464 15.46 9.85 -13.59
CA LEU A 464 16.37 9.65 -14.73
C LEU A 464 15.77 10.11 -16.07
N ASP A 465 14.54 10.63 -16.03
CA ASP A 465 13.82 11.15 -17.21
C ASP A 465 12.86 12.26 -16.80
N PRO A 466 13.30 13.52 -16.67
CA PRO A 466 12.43 14.61 -16.22
C PRO A 466 11.28 14.90 -17.20
N THR A 467 11.34 14.39 -18.44
CA THR A 467 10.24 14.47 -19.42
C THR A 467 9.20 13.36 -19.24
N HIS A 468 9.34 12.52 -18.22
CA HIS A 468 8.43 11.43 -17.92
C HIS A 468 7.73 11.65 -16.58
N ASN A 469 6.45 12.00 -16.65
CA ASN A 469 5.57 11.96 -15.50
C ASN A 469 5.05 10.52 -15.28
N ILE A 470 5.61 9.85 -14.27
CA ILE A 470 5.33 8.44 -13.96
C ILE A 470 3.89 8.22 -13.44
N SER A 471 3.25 9.28 -12.97
CA SER A 471 1.87 9.28 -12.48
C SER A 471 0.88 9.88 -13.48
N SER A 472 1.26 10.04 -14.75
CA SER A 472 0.44 10.68 -15.78
C SER A 472 -0.92 10.01 -16.02
N ARG A 473 -1.05 8.71 -15.70
CA ARG A 473 -2.28 7.92 -15.83
C ARG A 473 -3.13 7.89 -14.57
N VAL A 474 -2.67 8.44 -13.44
CA VAL A 474 -3.43 8.43 -12.18
C VAL A 474 -4.70 9.27 -12.33
N THR A 475 -5.84 8.65 -12.07
CA THR A 475 -7.14 9.31 -12.21
C THR A 475 -7.43 10.24 -11.01
N PRO A 476 -8.27 11.28 -11.19
CA PRO A 476 -8.67 12.14 -10.07
C PRO A 476 -9.37 11.37 -8.94
N VAL A 477 -10.17 10.36 -9.28
CA VAL A 477 -10.87 9.51 -8.30
C VAL A 477 -9.87 8.70 -7.49
N ALA A 478 -8.88 8.09 -8.15
CA ALA A 478 -7.84 7.33 -7.47
C ALA A 478 -6.98 8.22 -6.56
N LEU A 479 -6.66 9.44 -6.98
CA LEU A 479 -5.93 10.39 -6.14
C LEU A 479 -6.74 10.81 -4.89
N ARG A 480 -8.05 11.02 -5.02
CA ARG A 480 -8.92 11.28 -3.85
C ARG A 480 -8.93 10.09 -2.90
N HIS A 481 -9.04 8.87 -3.41
CA HIS A 481 -8.97 7.64 -2.62
C HIS A 481 -7.62 7.50 -1.91
N PHE A 482 -6.51 7.73 -2.61
CA PHE A 482 -5.16 7.75 -2.02
C PHE A 482 -5.04 8.77 -0.88
N ASN A 483 -5.53 10.00 -1.07
CA ASN A 483 -5.53 11.02 -0.01
C ASN A 483 -6.40 10.63 1.20
N LEU A 484 -7.54 9.98 0.98
CA LEU A 484 -8.38 9.45 2.04
C LEU A 484 -7.64 8.36 2.83
N LEU A 485 -6.98 7.42 2.14
CA LEU A 485 -6.19 6.37 2.76
C LEU A 485 -5.04 6.92 3.61
N ILE A 486 -4.34 7.97 3.16
CA ILE A 486 -3.31 8.65 3.97
C ILE A 486 -3.91 9.21 5.26
N ARG A 487 -5.05 9.92 5.16
CA ARG A 487 -5.73 10.52 6.33
C ARG A 487 -6.21 9.46 7.31
N ASN A 488 -6.85 8.41 6.80
CA ASN A 488 -7.35 7.30 7.59
C ASN A 488 -6.21 6.50 8.21
N GLY A 489 -5.10 6.28 7.49
CA GLY A 489 -3.91 5.67 8.05
C GLY A 489 -3.33 6.47 9.21
N LEU A 490 -3.28 7.80 9.09
CA LEU A 490 -2.88 8.69 10.19
C LEU A 490 -3.84 8.61 11.40
N LEU A 491 -5.14 8.47 11.16
CA LEU A 491 -6.13 8.27 12.23
C LEU A 491 -5.87 6.94 12.97
N LEU A 492 -5.64 5.86 12.23
CA LEU A 492 -5.38 4.54 12.80
C LEU A 492 -4.07 4.53 13.61
N MET A 493 -3.01 5.15 13.11
CA MET A 493 -1.71 5.21 13.79
C MET A 493 -1.71 6.02 15.10
N LYS A 494 -2.79 6.75 15.40
CA LYS A 494 -2.97 7.45 16.69
C LYS A 494 -3.62 6.57 17.75
N GLN A 495 -4.22 5.45 17.37
CA GLN A 495 -4.92 4.59 18.32
C GLN A 495 -3.93 3.85 19.22
N LYS A 496 -4.27 3.68 20.50
CA LYS A 496 -3.39 3.01 21.48
C LYS A 496 -3.13 1.55 21.14
N ASP A 497 -4.08 0.92 20.47
CA ASP A 497 -4.06 -0.46 20.00
C ASP A 497 -3.65 -0.58 18.53
N PHE A 498 -3.01 0.47 17.96
CA PHE A 498 -2.56 0.44 16.59
C PHE A 498 -1.61 -0.73 16.31
N GLN A 499 -1.84 -1.41 15.20
CA GLN A 499 -0.97 -2.42 14.63
C GLN A 499 -0.83 -2.18 13.12
N ILE A 500 0.36 -2.42 12.57
CA ILE A 500 0.65 -2.19 11.14
C ILE A 500 -0.30 -2.93 10.18
N GLN A 501 -0.90 -4.03 10.62
CA GLN A 501 -1.88 -4.83 9.88
C GLN A 501 -3.19 -4.07 9.65
N MET A 502 -3.57 -3.14 10.53
CA MET A 502 -4.80 -2.34 10.38
C MET A 502 -4.78 -1.49 9.09
N LEU A 503 -3.58 -1.14 8.61
CA LEU A 503 -3.41 -0.38 7.37
C LEU A 503 -3.65 -1.21 6.10
N ALA A 504 -3.69 -2.55 6.18
CA ALA A 504 -4.02 -3.39 5.03
C ALA A 504 -5.47 -3.17 4.57
N ASP A 505 -6.38 -2.93 5.51
CA ASP A 505 -7.78 -2.59 5.27
C ASP A 505 -8.11 -1.25 5.95
N THR A 506 -7.40 -0.22 5.52
CA THR A 506 -7.35 1.09 6.21
C THR A 506 -8.74 1.69 6.37
N ASN A 507 -9.54 1.72 5.30
CA ASN A 507 -10.86 2.35 5.36
C ASN A 507 -11.85 1.57 6.23
N LYS A 508 -11.79 0.23 6.24
CA LYS A 508 -12.68 -0.60 7.08
C LYS A 508 -12.41 -0.32 8.56
N HIS A 509 -11.15 -0.41 8.98
CA HIS A 509 -10.77 -0.13 10.36
C HIS A 509 -10.99 1.34 10.73
N ALA A 510 -10.73 2.27 9.82
CA ALA A 510 -10.99 3.68 10.10
C ALA A 510 -12.48 3.95 10.31
N VAL A 511 -13.37 3.30 9.54
CA VAL A 511 -14.82 3.38 9.80
C VAL A 511 -15.19 2.76 11.14
N GLU A 512 -14.59 1.64 11.54
CA GLU A 512 -14.83 1.04 12.86
C GLU A 512 -14.35 1.95 13.99
N VAL A 513 -13.17 2.56 13.84
CA VAL A 513 -12.67 3.58 14.78
C VAL A 513 -13.61 4.78 14.78
N ILE A 514 -14.04 5.27 13.61
CA ILE A 514 -15.00 6.39 13.47
C ILE A 514 -16.35 6.10 14.11
N LYS A 515 -16.85 4.87 13.97
CA LYS A 515 -18.09 4.44 14.64
C LYS A 515 -17.93 4.33 16.14
N LYS A 516 -16.73 4.00 16.61
CA LYS A 516 -16.35 4.07 18.03
C LYS A 516 -15.94 5.49 18.45
N LEU A 517 -15.90 6.46 17.52
CA LEU A 517 -15.59 7.84 17.89
C LEU A 517 -16.73 8.37 18.72
N ARG A 518 -16.31 9.16 19.69
CA ARG A 518 -16.99 9.38 20.94
C ARG A 518 -18.36 10.06 20.81
N VAL A 519 -18.70 10.59 19.64
CA VAL A 519 -19.90 11.41 19.41
C VAL A 519 -21.03 10.57 18.79
N GLU A 520 -21.87 10.01 19.64
CA GLU A 520 -23.04 9.23 19.24
C GLU A 520 -24.29 10.09 19.13
N LYS A 521 -25.12 9.86 18.10
CA LYS A 521 -26.43 10.49 18.01
C LYS A 521 -27.45 9.62 18.72
N ILE A 522 -27.95 10.06 19.88
CA ILE A 522 -28.88 9.27 20.69
C ILE A 522 -30.32 9.38 20.16
N ASN A 523 -30.75 10.61 19.83
CA ASN A 523 -32.10 10.93 19.35
C ASN A 523 -32.04 12.17 18.44
N GLY A 524 -33.09 12.44 17.65
CA GLY A 524 -33.14 13.45 16.57
C GLY A 524 -32.19 14.66 16.69
N ASN A 525 -32.25 15.38 17.82
CA ASN A 525 -31.45 16.59 18.09
C ASN A 525 -30.45 16.44 19.25
N CYS A 526 -30.20 15.22 19.75
CA CYS A 526 -29.32 14.94 20.89
C CYS A 526 -28.09 14.14 20.49
N LEU A 527 -26.93 14.56 20.98
CA LEU A 527 -25.65 13.86 20.88
C LEU A 527 -25.16 13.45 22.28
N GLU A 528 -24.50 12.30 22.38
CA GLU A 528 -23.67 11.91 23.51
C GLU A 528 -22.22 11.96 23.07
N ILE A 529 -21.34 12.48 23.92
CA ILE A 529 -19.90 12.41 23.73
C ILE A 529 -19.21 11.72 24.88
N ASP A 530 -18.31 10.79 24.61
CA ASP A 530 -17.25 10.45 25.57
C ASP A 530 -16.18 11.56 25.54
N LEU A 531 -15.73 11.99 26.72
CA LEU A 531 -14.67 12.98 26.86
C LEU A 531 -13.32 12.27 27.08
N PRO A 532 -12.24 12.69 26.40
CA PRO A 532 -10.91 12.19 26.70
C PRO A 532 -10.53 12.45 28.16
N HIS A 533 -9.78 11.52 28.76
CA HIS A 533 -9.23 11.62 30.12
C HIS A 533 -8.43 12.88 30.46
N ILE A 534 -8.12 13.74 29.49
CA ILE A 534 -7.48 15.03 29.76
C ILE A 534 -8.50 16.12 30.11
N ILE A 535 -9.76 15.96 29.71
CA ILE A 535 -10.87 16.86 30.02
C ILE A 535 -11.50 16.34 31.32
N GLN A 536 -11.12 16.92 32.44
CA GLN A 536 -11.50 16.43 33.77
C GLN A 536 -12.60 17.29 34.40
N THR A 537 -12.61 18.59 34.08
CA THR A 537 -13.51 19.56 34.70
C THR A 537 -14.46 20.20 33.69
N SER A 538 -15.54 20.82 34.19
CA SER A 538 -16.42 21.66 33.36
C SER A 538 -15.62 22.78 32.69
N ALA A 539 -14.73 23.43 33.44
CA ALA A 539 -13.89 24.53 32.96
C ALA A 539 -12.99 24.10 31.79
N ASP A 540 -12.36 22.92 31.87
CA ASP A 540 -11.54 22.39 30.76
C ASP A 540 -12.35 22.30 29.46
N PHE A 541 -13.58 21.79 29.57
CA PHE A 541 -14.40 21.60 28.39
C PHE A 541 -14.94 22.93 27.85
N CYS A 542 -15.38 23.84 28.72
CA CYS A 542 -15.78 25.19 28.34
C CYS A 542 -14.65 25.96 27.62
N ILE A 543 -13.41 25.88 28.11
CA ILE A 543 -12.24 26.51 27.48
C ILE A 543 -12.04 25.96 26.06
N LEU A 544 -12.11 24.65 25.89
CA LEU A 544 -11.97 24.02 24.58
C LEU A 544 -13.10 24.43 23.61
N LEU A 545 -14.34 24.49 24.09
CA LEU A 545 -15.49 24.93 23.29
C LEU A 545 -15.36 26.41 22.89
N ASN A 546 -15.02 27.28 23.83
CA ASN A 546 -14.91 28.72 23.60
C ASN A 546 -13.67 29.05 22.75
N GLN A 547 -12.47 28.67 23.18
CA GLN A 547 -11.23 29.11 22.54
C GLN A 547 -10.97 28.45 21.18
N ILE A 548 -11.44 27.21 20.98
CA ILE A 548 -11.14 26.44 19.77
C ILE A 548 -12.31 26.43 18.79
N LEU A 549 -13.52 26.17 19.28
CA LEU A 549 -14.72 26.12 18.43
C LEU A 549 -15.46 27.46 18.35
N ARG A 550 -15.15 28.44 19.21
CA ARG A 550 -15.86 29.73 19.29
C ARG A 550 -17.35 29.52 19.59
N PHE A 551 -17.61 28.63 20.54
CA PHE A 551 -18.94 28.45 21.13
C PHE A 551 -19.03 29.44 22.29
N ASP A 552 -19.80 30.51 22.09
CA ASP A 552 -19.94 31.57 23.07
C ASP A 552 -21.06 31.23 24.05
N VAL A 553 -20.89 31.50 25.34
CA VAL A 553 -21.95 31.24 26.33
C VAL A 553 -23.09 32.23 26.13
N SER A 554 -24.33 31.75 26.14
CA SER A 554 -25.52 32.59 25.96
C SER A 554 -25.78 33.45 27.20
N ALA A 555 -25.73 34.78 27.03
CA ALA A 555 -26.07 35.73 28.10
C ALA A 555 -27.57 35.73 28.47
N GLU A 556 -28.46 35.34 27.55
CA GLU A 556 -29.92 35.36 27.77
C GLU A 556 -30.45 34.16 28.56
N HIS A 557 -29.59 33.18 28.89
CA HIS A 557 -29.97 31.95 29.59
C HIS A 557 -29.14 31.72 30.87
N GLU A 558 -28.57 32.78 31.44
CA GLU A 558 -27.80 32.72 32.69
C GLU A 558 -28.67 32.31 33.90
N GLY A 559 -28.70 31.01 34.16
CA GLY A 559 -29.00 30.47 35.49
C GLY A 559 -27.70 30.22 36.25
N THR A 560 -27.43 31.07 37.25
CA THR A 560 -26.28 31.08 38.18
C THR A 560 -24.89 31.26 37.56
N SER A 561 -24.13 32.16 38.17
CA SER A 561 -22.89 32.82 37.72
C SER A 561 -21.63 31.95 37.57
N GLU A 562 -21.76 30.65 37.33
CA GLU A 562 -20.64 29.75 37.06
C GLU A 562 -20.94 28.85 35.87
N GLU A 563 -20.02 28.80 34.88
CA GLU A 563 -20.07 27.91 33.71
C GLU A 563 -19.90 26.44 34.13
N ASN A 564 -20.94 25.88 34.76
CA ASN A 564 -20.91 24.55 35.34
C ASN A 564 -21.78 23.56 34.54
N LEU A 565 -21.12 22.80 33.67
CA LEU A 565 -21.70 21.73 32.87
C LEU A 565 -22.21 20.54 33.70
N PHE A 566 -21.82 20.42 34.98
CA PHE A 566 -22.36 19.37 35.86
C PHE A 566 -23.79 19.67 36.32
N ASN A 567 -24.27 20.91 36.12
CA ASN A 567 -25.65 21.26 36.44
C ASN A 567 -26.64 20.52 35.52
N SER A 568 -27.76 20.07 36.09
CA SER A 568 -28.81 19.34 35.36
C SER A 568 -29.48 20.17 34.26
N THR A 569 -29.45 21.50 34.37
CA THR A 569 -29.94 22.43 33.33
C THR A 569 -28.92 22.68 32.22
N GLY A 570 -27.65 22.32 32.43
CA GLY A 570 -26.55 22.52 31.49
C GLY A 570 -26.19 23.98 31.20
N VAL A 571 -25.19 24.17 30.34
CA VAL A 571 -24.77 25.48 29.82
C VAL A 571 -25.25 25.60 28.37
N THR A 572 -25.82 26.75 28.03
CA THR A 572 -26.28 27.04 26.65
C THR A 572 -25.23 27.86 25.92
N PHE A 573 -24.80 27.36 24.77
CA PHE A 573 -23.86 28.01 23.87
C PHE A 573 -24.55 28.50 22.61
N VAL A 574 -24.14 29.68 22.14
CA VAL A 574 -24.54 30.29 20.87
C VAL A 574 -23.34 30.23 19.92
N ILE A 575 -23.60 29.82 18.69
CA ILE A 575 -22.56 29.58 17.70
C ILE A 575 -22.82 30.49 16.51
N PHE A 576 -21.98 31.51 16.32
CA PHE A 576 -22.13 32.49 15.24
C PHE A 576 -21.38 32.10 13.96
N GLY A 577 -20.51 31.09 14.02
CA GLY A 577 -19.84 30.62 12.82
C GLY A 577 -19.08 29.32 12.94
N ARG A 578 -18.61 28.84 11.79
CA ARG A 578 -18.06 27.48 11.63
C ARG A 578 -16.54 27.46 11.79
N ALA A 579 -16.06 27.67 13.02
CA ALA A 579 -14.61 27.73 13.32
C ALA A 579 -13.82 26.44 13.00
N TRP A 580 -14.52 25.31 12.80
CA TRP A 580 -13.95 24.00 12.44
C TRP A 580 -13.75 23.81 10.92
N ILE A 581 -14.33 24.67 10.08
CA ILE A 581 -14.25 24.56 8.60
C ILE A 581 -13.27 25.58 8.02
N GLY A 582 -12.50 25.19 6.99
CA GLY A 582 -11.59 26.12 6.28
C GLY A 582 -10.26 26.40 7.00
N ARG A 583 -10.01 25.76 8.15
CA ARG A 583 -8.82 25.97 8.99
C ARG A 583 -7.48 25.73 8.27
N ARG A 584 -7.42 24.77 7.33
CA ARG A 584 -6.18 24.40 6.62
C ARG A 584 -5.54 25.57 5.89
N THR A 585 -6.34 26.38 5.20
CA THR A 585 -5.85 27.52 4.41
C THR A 585 -5.32 28.62 5.32
N ARG A 586 -6.08 28.96 6.38
CA ARG A 586 -5.69 29.94 7.39
C ARG A 586 -4.43 29.54 8.13
N ARG A 587 -4.32 28.25 8.52
CA ARG A 587 -3.11 27.70 9.14
C ARG A 587 -1.88 27.87 8.26
N LYS A 588 -2.01 27.59 6.95
CA LYS A 588 -0.91 27.75 6.01
C LYS A 588 -0.44 29.21 5.91
N GLN A 589 -1.38 30.16 5.92
CA GLN A 589 -1.06 31.60 5.90
C GLN A 589 -0.35 32.02 7.20
N LEU A 590 -0.81 31.56 8.36
CA LEU A 590 -0.21 31.91 9.65
C LEU A 590 1.19 31.30 9.84
N MET A 591 1.40 30.05 9.41
CA MET A 591 2.71 29.40 9.47
C MET A 591 3.74 29.99 8.50
N GLN A 592 3.32 30.71 7.46
CA GLN A 592 4.25 31.41 6.56
C GLN A 592 4.81 32.69 7.19
N ASN A 593 4.17 33.21 8.24
CA ASN A 593 4.48 34.52 8.84
C ASN A 593 5.15 34.42 10.22
N THR A 594 5.42 33.21 10.73
CA THR A 594 6.00 33.02 12.07
C THR A 594 7.06 31.92 12.10
N GLU A 595 8.29 32.26 12.55
CA GLU A 595 9.32 31.29 12.92
C GLU A 595 9.25 31.04 14.45
N ASN A 596 9.39 29.77 14.87
CA ASN A 596 9.44 29.32 16.27
C ASN A 596 8.17 29.41 17.14
N THR A 597 6.97 29.28 16.58
CA THR A 597 5.72 29.12 17.36
C THR A 597 5.33 27.64 17.52
N SER A 598 4.84 27.24 18.71
CA SER A 598 4.35 25.87 18.93
C SER A 598 3.11 25.59 18.07
N ILE A 599 2.89 24.31 17.74
CA ILE A 599 1.73 23.88 16.93
C ILE A 599 0.42 24.27 17.62
N LEU A 600 0.37 24.18 18.96
CA LEU A 600 -0.77 24.58 19.75
C LEU A 600 -1.07 26.08 19.62
N ALA A 601 -0.05 26.93 19.70
CA ALA A 601 -0.18 28.38 19.51
C ALA A 601 -0.73 28.73 18.11
N VAL A 602 -0.25 28.04 17.07
CA VAL A 602 -0.74 28.23 15.70
C VAL A 602 -2.21 27.83 15.58
N GLU A 603 -2.63 26.70 16.16
CA GLU A 603 -4.03 26.28 16.09
C GLU A 603 -4.96 27.23 16.87
N LEU A 604 -4.51 27.81 17.98
CA LEU A 604 -5.26 28.84 18.70
C LEU A 604 -5.40 30.13 17.86
N ALA A 605 -4.31 30.58 17.24
CA ALA A 605 -4.33 31.72 16.33
C ALA A 605 -5.25 31.49 15.12
N VAL A 606 -5.31 30.27 14.58
CA VAL A 606 -6.27 29.90 13.52
C VAL A 606 -7.70 30.07 14.00
N SER A 607 -8.06 29.58 15.18
CA SER A 607 -9.42 29.71 15.74
C SER A 607 -9.83 31.18 15.90
N ARG A 608 -8.88 32.04 16.27
CA ARG A 608 -9.09 33.48 16.46
C ARG A 608 -9.20 34.27 15.18
N SER A 609 -8.55 33.80 14.11
CA SER A 609 -8.58 34.49 12.83
C SER A 609 -9.99 34.55 12.21
N PHE A 610 -10.92 33.68 12.64
CA PHE A 610 -12.27 33.66 12.09
C PHE A 610 -13.07 34.86 12.57
N GLU A 611 -13.57 35.62 11.60
CA GLU A 611 -14.53 36.70 11.80
C GLU A 611 -15.93 36.16 11.51
N PHE A 612 -16.87 36.46 12.40
CA PHE A 612 -18.25 35.99 12.32
C PHE A 612 -19.21 37.17 12.34
N ASP A 613 -20.35 36.98 11.68
CA ASP A 613 -21.50 37.88 11.79
C ASP A 613 -22.27 37.48 13.06
N TYR A 614 -22.31 38.39 14.04
CA TYR A 614 -22.94 38.14 15.33
C TYR A 614 -24.45 38.45 15.33
N ASN A 615 -25.04 38.73 14.17
CA ASN A 615 -26.46 39.05 14.07
C ASN A 615 -27.37 37.81 14.00
N GLU A 616 -26.91 36.69 13.44
CA GLU A 616 -27.71 35.46 13.33
C GLU A 616 -26.89 34.21 13.73
N PRO A 617 -27.31 33.46 14.76
CA PRO A 617 -26.59 32.26 15.18
C PRO A 617 -26.80 31.11 14.19
N VAL A 618 -25.70 30.45 13.83
CA VAL A 618 -25.70 29.21 13.05
C VAL A 618 -26.35 28.06 13.84
N ALA A 619 -26.14 28.05 15.16
CA ALA A 619 -26.74 27.07 16.04
C ALA A 619 -26.78 27.55 17.50
N VAL A 620 -27.70 26.98 18.27
CA VAL A 620 -27.79 27.13 19.72
C VAL A 620 -27.85 25.73 20.32
N VAL A 621 -26.97 25.46 21.28
CA VAL A 621 -26.80 24.12 21.86
C VAL A 621 -26.76 24.19 23.38
N ARG A 622 -27.38 23.23 24.05
CA ARG A 622 -27.28 23.05 25.50
C ARG A 622 -26.42 21.83 25.80
N MET A 623 -25.45 21.99 26.68
CA MET A 623 -24.51 20.93 27.04
C MET A 623 -24.54 20.64 28.53
N THR A 624 -24.45 19.35 28.87
CA THR A 624 -24.30 18.83 30.25
C THR A 624 -23.16 17.83 30.28
N MET A 625 -22.51 17.66 31.42
CA MET A 625 -21.41 16.73 31.65
C MET A 625 -21.71 15.87 32.88
N ALA A 626 -21.44 14.58 32.79
CA ALA A 626 -21.63 13.66 33.91
C ALA A 626 -20.57 13.93 35.00
N GLU A 627 -21.02 14.08 36.24
CA GLU A 627 -20.16 14.37 37.40
C GLU A 627 -19.24 13.18 37.72
N VAL A 628 -19.79 11.96 37.67
CA VAL A 628 -19.08 10.71 37.96
C VAL A 628 -18.56 10.08 36.65
N PRO A 629 -17.26 9.77 36.55
CA PRO A 629 -16.72 8.97 35.44
C PRO A 629 -17.36 7.59 35.40
N GLN A 630 -17.52 7.00 34.21
CA GLN A 630 -17.93 5.61 34.10
C GLN A 630 -16.86 4.66 34.70
N GLU A 631 -17.17 3.37 34.83
CA GLU A 631 -16.24 2.34 35.35
C GLU A 631 -14.88 2.31 34.63
N ASN A 632 -14.81 2.82 33.39
CA ASN A 632 -13.60 2.95 32.58
C ASN A 632 -12.83 4.27 32.79
N GLY A 633 -13.25 5.14 33.73
CA GLY A 633 -12.65 6.44 34.02
C GLY A 633 -12.96 7.55 33.00
N GLN A 634 -13.84 7.33 32.02
CA GLN A 634 -14.24 8.33 31.03
C GLN A 634 -15.50 9.06 31.46
N LYS A 635 -15.54 10.39 31.26
CA LYS A 635 -16.75 11.20 31.50
C LYS A 635 -17.54 11.33 30.21
N LYS A 636 -18.86 11.37 30.32
CA LYS A 636 -19.76 11.63 29.19
C LYS A 636 -20.28 13.06 29.24
N SER A 637 -20.55 13.64 28.08
CA SER A 637 -21.32 14.87 27.96
C SER A 637 -22.50 14.67 27.00
N LYS A 638 -23.63 15.28 27.31
CA LYS A 638 -24.83 15.27 26.46
C LYS A 638 -25.04 16.65 25.88
N ILE A 639 -25.35 16.70 24.59
CA ILE A 639 -25.54 17.92 23.82
C ILE A 639 -26.92 17.87 23.18
N GLU A 640 -27.76 18.84 23.52
CA GLU A 640 -29.06 19.08 22.93
C GLU A 640 -28.95 20.25 21.96
N VAL A 641 -29.27 20.03 20.68
CA VAL A 641 -29.28 21.09 19.66
C VAL A 641 -30.65 21.74 19.66
N LEU A 642 -30.73 22.95 20.24
CA LEU A 642 -31.95 23.73 20.36
C LEU A 642 -32.31 24.43 19.04
N GLN A 643 -31.28 24.89 18.31
CA GLN A 643 -31.39 25.51 16.99
C GLN A 643 -30.21 25.10 16.12
N GLY A 644 -30.44 24.89 14.81
CA GLY A 644 -29.40 24.54 13.84
C GLY A 644 -29.35 23.05 13.47
N ASN A 645 -28.32 22.66 12.71
CA ASN A 645 -28.18 21.29 12.19
C ASN A 645 -27.33 20.42 13.12
N VAL A 646 -27.92 19.36 13.68
CA VAL A 646 -27.23 18.41 14.58
C VAL A 646 -25.99 17.77 13.96
N ASN A 647 -25.97 17.54 12.65
CA ASN A 647 -24.80 16.96 11.99
C ASN A 647 -23.63 17.96 11.91
N GLU A 648 -23.91 19.26 11.80
CA GLU A 648 -22.86 20.30 11.82
C GLU A 648 -22.23 20.42 13.21
N ILE A 649 -23.04 20.32 14.27
CA ILE A 649 -22.55 20.28 15.65
C ILE A 649 -21.73 19.02 15.91
N ARG A 650 -22.19 17.88 15.40
CA ARG A 650 -21.43 16.62 15.47
C ARG A 650 -20.05 16.77 14.82
N ASP A 651 -19.99 17.37 13.63
CA ASP A 651 -18.72 17.59 12.92
C ASP A 651 -17.80 18.56 13.68
N ALA A 652 -18.35 19.58 14.34
CA ALA A 652 -17.59 20.48 15.22
C ALA A 652 -16.97 19.74 16.41
N LEU A 653 -17.76 18.88 17.08
CA LEU A 653 -17.29 18.09 18.22
C LEU A 653 -16.25 17.05 17.81
N HIS A 654 -16.42 16.39 16.67
CA HIS A 654 -15.39 15.52 16.10
C HIS A 654 -14.09 16.28 15.79
N PHE A 655 -14.19 17.49 15.23
CA PHE A 655 -13.01 18.32 15.04
C PHE A 655 -12.31 18.61 16.37
N LEU A 656 -13.05 19.02 17.40
CA LEU A 656 -12.47 19.34 18.69
C LEU A 656 -11.79 18.14 19.33
N LEU A 657 -12.50 17.02 19.46
CA LEU A 657 -12.02 15.86 20.19
C LEU A 657 -10.99 15.06 19.40
N ASP A 658 -11.27 14.78 18.12
CA ASP A 658 -10.50 13.81 17.33
C ASP A 658 -9.35 14.46 16.55
N HIS A 659 -9.49 15.75 16.25
CA HIS A 659 -8.45 16.50 15.58
C HIS A 659 -7.68 17.40 16.55
N PHE A 660 -8.32 18.33 17.25
CA PHE A 660 -7.59 19.28 18.07
C PHE A 660 -6.97 18.62 19.33
N VAL A 661 -7.80 18.01 20.18
CA VAL A 661 -7.32 17.44 21.46
C VAL A 661 -6.36 16.29 21.22
N LEU A 662 -6.68 15.35 20.32
CA LEU A 662 -5.77 14.23 20.03
C LEU A 662 -4.44 14.66 19.39
N ASN A 663 -4.42 15.67 18.51
CA ASN A 663 -3.16 16.13 17.90
C ASN A 663 -2.24 16.83 18.89
N ASN A 664 -2.82 17.49 19.89
CA ASN A 664 -2.08 18.28 20.87
C ASN A 664 -2.02 17.61 22.24
N MET A 665 -2.36 16.32 22.33
CA MET A 665 -2.55 15.63 23.61
C MET A 665 -1.32 15.67 24.50
N THR A 666 -0.11 15.52 23.94
CA THR A 666 1.15 15.59 24.70
C THR A 666 1.37 16.96 25.31
N GLU A 667 1.21 18.03 24.53
CA GLU A 667 1.42 19.41 24.97
C GLU A 667 0.34 19.83 25.97
N LEU A 668 -0.93 19.49 25.70
CA LEU A 668 -2.04 19.71 26.62
C LEU A 668 -1.85 18.94 27.94
N SER A 669 -1.28 17.73 27.92
CA SER A 669 -1.05 16.95 29.15
C SER A 669 0.07 17.54 30.00
N GLN A 670 1.01 18.24 29.39
CA GLN A 670 2.14 18.89 30.07
C GLN A 670 1.77 20.27 30.60
N LEU A 671 1.07 21.08 29.81
CA LEU A 671 0.74 22.47 30.14
C LEU A 671 -0.62 22.62 30.83
N GLY A 672 -1.52 21.65 30.66
CA GLY A 672 -2.92 21.76 31.06
C GLY A 672 -3.78 22.53 30.05
N ILE A 673 -5.08 22.26 30.03
CA ILE A 673 -6.03 22.93 29.12
C ILE A 673 -6.19 24.42 29.47
N ALA A 674 -6.13 24.75 30.77
CA ALA A 674 -6.22 26.13 31.26
C ALA A 674 -5.18 27.08 30.63
N HIS A 675 -4.01 26.56 30.25
CA HIS A 675 -2.96 27.34 29.61
C HIS A 675 -3.37 27.91 28.25
N LEU A 676 -4.38 27.35 27.58
CA LEU A 676 -4.93 27.92 26.34
C LEU A 676 -5.46 29.35 26.52
N THR A 677 -5.93 29.68 27.73
CA THR A 677 -6.41 31.02 28.09
C THR A 677 -5.27 32.00 28.39
N GLU A 678 -4.07 31.50 28.68
CA GLU A 678 -2.86 32.32 28.94
C GLU A 678 -2.07 32.58 27.66
N MET A 679 -2.13 31.66 26.70
CA MET A 679 -1.62 31.85 25.33
C MET A 679 -2.52 32.76 24.50
N ALA A 680 -3.72 33.04 25.03
CA ALA A 680 -4.77 33.82 24.46
C ALA A 680 -4.57 35.32 24.75
#